data_AF-A0A535RJD5-F1
#
_entry.id   AF-A0A535RJD5-F1
#
_cell.length_a   1.000
_cell.length_b   1.000
_cell.length_c   1.000
_cell.angle_alpha   90.00
_cell.angle_beta   90.00
_cell.angle_gamma   90.00
#
_symmetry.space_group_name_H-M   'P 1'
#
loop_
_entity.id
_entity.type
_entity.pdbx_description
1 polymer ?
#
loop_
_entity_poly.entity_id
_entity_poly.type
_entity_poly.pdbx_seq_one_letter_code
_entity_poly.pdbx_strand_id
1 'polypeptide(L)'
;MGMETNEQPHATVKPTMYPRVIVVGNLTIDDVVLPDGTTRMSSVGGNSLYTLLGARLWQSQVGVVTRRGEDFPRDLTEMLNSLVVATDGIVDIPGPTVRNWVVYESSGERHWIYRTPRERSRQVAVQPRDVPVAWLQAQPPPVVHVAGMPLDAAEAIVDTVRRFAPHAIITLDTHEDYVVDYRQRLRELAARVDAFLPSRAELADLVGYDEPRRALATLVSLPTPIIVIKMGEEGALVWDKARGILHEVGIAQGPVVDVTGAGDAFCGGFASGLSLGCSPLESAQRGTISASYAVANFGSMQLAQVNPATAQERIHTDPPSVHLLSAPAQLSQVEGADHGISSALDLMREEIAMIPELLAGQLETLAIPLRALAGKLHADGITTLYLTGCGDSAFAGAAATLAFQKLAGIDAESIHALDLARYRVRYLRSRPEHTAVVCISFSGKVGRTIEAAIQARRFGLRVIALTGNPQSPLAKAAHHIIQLSVPTLGYSPGTSTYLAILNALLDLALAWGEARKRDIARARTLLRNAPNLARQTLEESNALVRELGEQMAGHAWLTFLGAGPNLATAHFGAAKLFEGPQKLAVATNIEEWAHEEYFVSGPGTPVFLIAPSGASYDRAGEILSELDYIGAHSVCISDTKPSVKPGVFIPL
;
A
#
# COMPACT_ATOMS: atom_id res chain seq x y z
N MET A 1 11.32 36.20 -77.84
CA MET A 1 10.27 36.65 -76.90
C MET A 1 9.28 35.51 -76.76
N GLY A 2 9.30 34.85 -75.62
CA GLY A 2 8.33 33.81 -75.25
C GLY A 2 8.53 33.58 -73.75
N MET A 3 7.74 34.29 -72.95
CA MET A 3 7.69 34.10 -71.49
C MET A 3 6.93 32.81 -71.22
N GLU A 4 7.60 31.81 -70.67
CA GLU A 4 6.93 30.67 -70.04
C GLU A 4 6.65 31.04 -68.57
N THR A 5 5.38 31.16 -68.24
CA THR A 5 4.86 31.34 -66.89
C THR A 5 4.97 30.02 -66.13
N ASN A 6 5.80 30.01 -65.09
CA ASN A 6 6.00 28.89 -64.18
C ASN A 6 4.86 28.88 -63.15
N GLU A 7 3.77 28.15 -63.40
CA GLU A 7 2.76 27.86 -62.39
C GLU A 7 3.26 26.74 -61.47
N GLN A 8 3.65 27.12 -60.24
CA GLN A 8 3.86 26.17 -59.15
C GLN A 8 2.52 25.54 -58.76
N PRO A 9 2.46 24.22 -58.50
CA PRO A 9 1.25 23.61 -57.97
C PRO A 9 0.99 24.16 -56.57
N HIS A 10 -0.13 24.84 -56.39
CA HIS A 10 -0.65 25.22 -55.08
C HIS A 10 -0.76 23.97 -54.21
N ALA A 11 0.13 23.86 -53.21
CA ALA A 11 -0.03 22.93 -52.12
C ALA A 11 -1.38 23.22 -51.46
N THR A 12 -2.32 22.30 -51.60
CA THR A 12 -3.56 22.30 -50.85
C THR A 12 -3.19 22.21 -49.37
N VAL A 13 -3.22 23.36 -48.69
CA VAL A 13 -3.11 23.45 -47.23
C VAL A 13 -4.28 22.63 -46.67
N LYS A 14 -4.00 21.39 -46.24
CA LYS A 14 -4.93 20.65 -45.38
C LYS A 14 -5.18 21.56 -44.18
N PRO A 15 -6.44 21.86 -43.82
CA PRO A 15 -6.70 22.61 -42.60
C PRO A 15 -6.03 21.86 -41.44
N THR A 16 -5.07 22.49 -40.78
CA THR A 16 -4.35 21.93 -39.64
C THR A 16 -5.37 21.75 -38.51
N MET A 17 -5.97 20.56 -38.41
CA MET A 17 -6.83 20.22 -37.29
C MET A 17 -5.94 19.96 -36.08
N TYR A 18 -5.83 20.94 -35.19
CA TYR A 18 -5.19 20.74 -33.91
C TYR A 18 -5.99 19.76 -33.04
N PRO A 19 -5.32 18.92 -32.23
CA PRO A 19 -6.00 17.96 -31.37
C PRO A 19 -6.79 18.66 -30.26
N ARG A 20 -8.02 18.19 -30.02
CA ARG A 20 -8.86 18.60 -28.89
C ARG A 20 -8.59 17.79 -27.62
N VAL A 21 -8.05 16.60 -27.78
CA VAL A 21 -7.51 15.77 -26.69
C VAL A 21 -6.05 15.47 -27.00
N ILE A 22 -5.16 15.88 -26.10
CA ILE A 22 -3.72 15.65 -26.18
C ILE A 22 -3.37 14.63 -25.11
N VAL A 23 -2.84 13.48 -25.52
CA VAL A 23 -2.38 12.43 -24.61
C VAL A 23 -0.87 12.55 -24.45
N VAL A 24 -0.40 12.73 -23.23
CA VAL A 24 1.03 12.78 -22.88
C VAL A 24 1.37 11.56 -22.05
N GLY A 25 2.25 10.68 -22.56
CA GLY A 25 2.56 9.42 -21.88
C GLY A 25 3.64 8.60 -22.56
N ASN A 26 3.82 7.37 -22.09
CA ASN A 26 4.92 6.50 -22.49
C ASN A 26 4.44 5.30 -23.29
N LEU A 27 5.21 4.94 -24.32
CA LEU A 27 5.09 3.68 -25.06
C LEU A 27 5.79 2.55 -24.31
N THR A 28 5.22 1.35 -24.38
CA THR A 28 5.87 0.11 -23.92
C THR A 28 5.79 -0.98 -24.98
N ILE A 29 6.73 -1.92 -24.90
CA ILE A 29 6.68 -3.19 -25.64
C ILE A 29 6.55 -4.30 -24.61
N ASP A 30 5.48 -5.06 -24.65
CA ASP A 30 5.18 -6.07 -23.65
C ASP A 30 5.25 -7.48 -24.26
N ASP A 31 5.95 -8.37 -23.55
CA ASP A 31 6.04 -9.78 -23.85
C ASP A 31 5.19 -10.54 -22.85
N VAL A 32 4.16 -11.21 -23.33
CA VAL A 32 3.13 -11.74 -22.44
C VAL A 32 3.16 -13.26 -22.41
N VAL A 33 3.02 -13.81 -21.21
CA VAL A 33 2.92 -15.24 -20.95
C VAL A 33 1.57 -15.49 -20.30
N LEU A 34 0.73 -16.31 -20.94
CA LEU A 34 -0.59 -16.68 -20.45
C LEU A 34 -0.52 -17.92 -19.55
N PRO A 35 -1.56 -18.19 -18.73
CA PRO A 35 -1.53 -19.30 -17.76
C PRO A 35 -1.39 -20.69 -18.39
N ASP A 36 -1.79 -20.83 -19.65
CA ASP A 36 -1.68 -22.07 -20.44
C ASP A 36 -0.29 -22.24 -21.10
N GLY A 37 0.62 -21.29 -20.87
CA GLY A 37 1.95 -21.24 -21.48
C GLY A 37 2.00 -20.57 -22.85
N THR A 38 0.86 -20.11 -23.39
CA THR A 38 0.82 -19.37 -24.65
C THR A 38 1.54 -18.03 -24.49
N THR A 39 2.46 -17.72 -25.41
CA THR A 39 3.21 -16.46 -25.37
C THR A 39 2.81 -15.52 -26.50
N ARG A 40 2.77 -14.21 -26.21
CA ARG A 40 2.60 -13.14 -27.20
C ARG A 40 3.71 -12.13 -27.05
N MET A 41 4.66 -12.18 -27.97
CA MET A 41 5.91 -11.43 -27.89
C MET A 41 5.80 -10.09 -28.62
N SER A 42 6.50 -9.08 -28.11
CA SER A 42 6.64 -7.76 -28.72
C SER A 42 5.29 -7.06 -28.99
N SER A 43 4.34 -7.20 -28.05
CA SER A 43 3.06 -6.51 -28.13
C SER A 43 3.25 -5.02 -27.88
N VAL A 44 2.90 -4.17 -28.84
CA VAL A 44 2.97 -2.72 -28.64
C VAL A 44 1.88 -2.24 -27.69
N GLY A 45 2.23 -1.29 -26.83
CA GLY A 45 1.34 -0.81 -25.78
C GLY A 45 1.83 0.48 -25.15
N GLY A 46 1.64 0.57 -23.84
CA GLY A 46 1.94 1.74 -23.04
C GLY A 46 0.71 2.61 -22.84
N ASN A 47 0.72 3.36 -21.73
CA ASN A 47 -0.43 4.15 -21.33
C ASN A 47 -0.83 5.17 -22.39
N SER A 48 0.13 5.79 -23.09
CA SER A 48 -0.18 6.75 -24.14
C SER A 48 -0.97 6.11 -25.29
N LEU A 49 -0.67 4.87 -25.66
CA LEU A 49 -1.34 4.20 -26.78
C LEU A 49 -2.75 3.76 -26.39
N TYR A 50 -2.93 3.17 -25.21
CA TYR A 50 -4.26 2.78 -24.72
C TYR A 50 -5.16 4.00 -24.49
N THR A 51 -4.66 5.05 -23.85
CA THR A 51 -5.42 6.30 -23.67
C THR A 51 -5.78 6.94 -25.01
N LEU A 52 -4.84 7.04 -25.94
CA LEU A 52 -5.09 7.59 -27.28
C LEU A 52 -6.21 6.86 -28.02
N LEU A 53 -6.13 5.53 -28.07
CA LEU A 53 -7.11 4.71 -28.77
C LEU A 53 -8.47 4.73 -28.05
N GLY A 54 -8.48 4.76 -26.71
CA GLY A 54 -9.70 4.92 -25.91
C GLY A 54 -10.37 6.28 -26.11
N ALA A 55 -9.59 7.34 -26.30
CA ALA A 55 -10.08 8.70 -26.60
C ALA A 55 -10.68 8.80 -28.01
N ARG A 56 -10.07 8.12 -28.99
CA ARG A 56 -10.47 8.13 -30.41
C ARG A 56 -11.88 7.58 -30.67
N LEU A 57 -12.40 6.75 -29.75
CA LEU A 57 -13.78 6.26 -29.83
C LEU A 57 -14.83 7.39 -29.75
N TRP A 58 -14.45 8.55 -29.20
CA TRP A 58 -15.37 9.65 -28.90
C TRP A 58 -14.97 10.96 -29.55
N GLN A 59 -13.67 11.16 -29.80
CA GLN A 59 -13.11 12.40 -30.34
C GLN A 59 -12.31 12.09 -31.61
N SER A 60 -12.58 12.81 -32.69
CA SER A 60 -11.87 12.64 -33.96
C SER A 60 -10.57 13.44 -34.03
N GLN A 61 -10.44 14.50 -33.23
CA GLN A 61 -9.25 15.34 -33.14
C GLN A 61 -8.42 14.95 -31.91
N VAL A 62 -7.60 13.91 -32.03
CA VAL A 62 -6.75 13.39 -30.94
C VAL A 62 -5.28 13.45 -31.34
N GLY A 63 -4.41 13.80 -30.40
CA GLY A 63 -2.97 13.85 -30.61
C GLY A 63 -2.22 13.15 -29.48
N VAL A 64 -1.02 12.66 -29.78
CA VAL A 64 -0.17 11.99 -28.79
C VAL A 64 1.20 12.66 -28.72
N VAL A 65 1.65 12.92 -27.50
CA VAL A 65 3.03 13.32 -27.19
C VAL A 65 3.68 12.16 -26.46
N THR A 66 4.66 11.53 -27.11
CA THR A 66 5.33 10.35 -26.57
C THR A 66 6.74 10.20 -27.15
N ARG A 67 7.54 9.35 -26.52
CA ARG A 67 8.89 9.03 -26.98
C ARG A 67 8.98 7.59 -27.42
N ARG A 68 9.63 7.38 -28.55
CA ARG A 68 9.78 6.09 -29.20
C ARG A 68 11.25 5.69 -29.24
N GLY A 69 11.57 4.51 -28.73
CA GLY A 69 12.90 3.91 -28.85
C GLY A 69 13.12 3.26 -30.22
N GLU A 70 14.37 2.95 -30.54
CA GLU A 70 14.79 2.43 -31.86
C GLU A 70 14.20 1.04 -32.20
N ASP A 71 13.78 0.30 -31.18
CA ASP A 71 13.19 -1.04 -31.26
C ASP A 71 11.66 -1.04 -31.41
N PHE A 72 11.02 0.12 -31.33
CA PHE A 72 9.57 0.21 -31.52
C PHE A 72 9.21 0.13 -33.01
N PRO A 73 8.11 -0.56 -33.38
CA PRO A 73 7.68 -0.65 -34.77
C PRO A 73 7.52 0.72 -35.45
N ARG A 74 8.19 0.90 -36.61
CA ARG A 74 8.22 2.18 -37.34
C ARG A 74 6.90 2.50 -38.04
N ASP A 75 6.12 1.48 -38.35
CA ASP A 75 4.78 1.55 -38.94
C ASP A 75 3.72 2.13 -37.99
N LEU A 76 4.02 2.30 -36.68
CA LEU A 76 3.11 2.96 -35.73
C LEU A 76 2.66 4.33 -36.24
N THR A 77 3.60 5.17 -36.71
CA THR A 77 3.28 6.53 -37.14
C THR A 77 2.33 6.52 -38.34
N GLU A 78 2.57 5.64 -39.32
CA GLU A 78 1.70 5.47 -40.49
C GLU A 78 0.31 4.94 -40.08
N MET A 79 0.27 3.97 -39.17
CA MET A 79 -0.97 3.43 -38.62
C MET A 79 -1.76 4.53 -37.90
N LEU A 80 -1.16 5.28 -36.98
CA LEU A 80 -1.83 6.37 -36.27
C LEU A 80 -2.32 7.46 -37.23
N ASN A 81 -1.52 7.80 -38.25
CA ASN A 81 -1.92 8.74 -39.29
C ASN A 81 -3.13 8.22 -40.10
N SER A 82 -3.22 6.92 -40.35
CA SER A 82 -4.40 6.29 -41.00
C SER A 82 -5.67 6.39 -40.14
N LEU A 83 -5.50 6.50 -38.82
CA LEU A 83 -6.58 6.76 -37.87
C LEU A 83 -6.87 8.25 -37.68
N VAL A 84 -6.21 9.13 -38.43
CA VAL A 84 -6.33 10.59 -38.36
C VAL A 84 -5.89 11.15 -37.00
N VAL A 85 -4.91 10.51 -36.37
CA VAL A 85 -4.27 11.01 -35.14
C VAL A 85 -3.16 12.00 -35.49
N ALA A 86 -3.05 13.09 -34.73
CA ALA A 86 -1.92 14.00 -34.82
C ALA A 86 -0.67 13.37 -34.19
N THR A 87 0.41 13.21 -34.97
CA THR A 87 1.62 12.47 -34.59
C THR A 87 2.88 13.36 -34.47
N ASP A 88 2.74 14.68 -34.61
CA ASP A 88 3.88 15.62 -34.48
C ASP A 88 4.53 15.65 -33.09
N GLY A 89 3.85 15.10 -32.07
CA GLY A 89 4.36 14.93 -30.71
C GLY A 89 5.15 13.63 -30.49
N ILE A 90 5.35 12.80 -31.51
CA ILE A 90 6.17 11.58 -31.41
C ILE A 90 7.64 11.94 -31.62
N VAL A 91 8.46 11.71 -30.59
CA VAL A 91 9.90 11.99 -30.61
C VAL A 91 10.69 10.69 -30.60
N ASP A 92 11.55 10.49 -31.61
CA ASP A 92 12.49 9.38 -31.63
C ASP A 92 13.68 9.66 -30.69
N ILE A 93 14.03 8.68 -29.87
CA ILE A 93 15.13 8.76 -28.90
C ILE A 93 16.08 7.57 -29.02
N PRO A 94 17.39 7.74 -28.76
CA PRO A 94 18.36 6.64 -28.79
C PRO A 94 18.04 5.54 -27.76
N GLY A 95 18.31 4.28 -28.12
CA GLY A 95 18.13 3.11 -27.25
C GLY A 95 16.71 2.53 -27.25
N PRO A 96 16.45 1.47 -26.46
CA PRO A 96 15.22 0.72 -26.52
C PRO A 96 14.03 1.43 -25.87
N THR A 97 12.82 1.08 -26.26
CA THR A 97 11.58 1.41 -25.57
C THR A 97 11.52 0.62 -24.27
N VAL A 98 10.77 1.09 -23.27
CA VAL A 98 10.55 0.30 -22.04
C VAL A 98 9.90 -1.03 -22.42
N ARG A 99 10.50 -2.12 -21.93
CA ARG A 99 10.08 -3.47 -22.27
C ARG A 99 9.81 -4.30 -21.03
N ASN A 100 8.70 -5.01 -21.01
CA ASN A 100 8.26 -5.78 -19.84
C ASN A 100 7.86 -7.19 -20.22
N TRP A 101 8.05 -8.14 -19.31
CA TRP A 101 7.25 -9.35 -19.29
C TRP A 101 5.99 -9.11 -18.47
N VAL A 102 4.85 -9.52 -19.01
CA VAL A 102 3.59 -9.61 -18.28
C VAL A 102 3.24 -11.09 -18.17
N VAL A 103 3.37 -11.65 -16.97
CA VAL A 103 3.07 -13.07 -16.71
C VAL A 103 1.72 -13.16 -16.02
N TYR A 104 0.76 -13.84 -16.67
CA TYR A 104 -0.57 -14.10 -16.15
C TYR A 104 -0.63 -15.45 -15.46
N GLU A 105 -1.14 -15.46 -14.24
CA GLU A 105 -1.40 -16.67 -13.46
C GLU A 105 -2.82 -17.16 -13.68
N SER A 106 -3.05 -18.47 -13.49
CA SER A 106 -4.40 -19.06 -13.61
C SER A 106 -5.40 -18.54 -12.58
N SER A 107 -4.90 -17.91 -11.51
CA SER A 107 -5.68 -17.18 -10.50
C SER A 107 -6.23 -15.83 -11.00
N GLY A 108 -5.78 -15.35 -12.16
CA GLY A 108 -6.05 -14.00 -12.66
C GLY A 108 -5.04 -12.95 -12.16
N GLU A 109 -4.07 -13.34 -11.30
CA GLU A 109 -2.97 -12.46 -10.90
C GLU A 109 -2.02 -12.19 -12.07
N ARG A 110 -1.34 -11.03 -12.02
CA ARG A 110 -0.37 -10.63 -13.03
C ARG A 110 0.94 -10.20 -12.40
N HIS A 111 2.06 -10.62 -12.99
CA HIS A 111 3.40 -10.22 -12.59
C HIS A 111 4.06 -9.39 -13.69
N TRP A 112 4.51 -8.19 -13.33
CA TRP A 112 5.30 -7.31 -14.19
C TRP A 112 6.78 -7.48 -13.92
N ILE A 113 7.54 -7.87 -14.94
CA ILE A 113 9.00 -8.05 -14.86
C ILE A 113 9.66 -7.16 -15.91
N TYR A 114 10.38 -6.14 -15.45
CA TYR A 114 11.12 -5.24 -16.33
C TYR A 114 12.22 -5.99 -17.09
N ARG A 115 12.22 -5.89 -18.42
CA ARG A 115 13.30 -6.39 -19.30
C ARG A 115 14.34 -5.33 -19.60
N THR A 116 13.92 -4.07 -19.61
CA THR A 116 14.83 -2.92 -19.62
C THR A 116 15.13 -2.48 -18.18
N PRO A 117 16.30 -1.87 -17.91
CA PRO A 117 16.59 -1.31 -16.60
C PRO A 117 15.52 -0.30 -16.16
N ARG A 118 15.19 -0.24 -14.86
CA ARG A 118 14.08 0.59 -14.34
C ARG A 118 14.31 2.08 -14.59
N GLU A 119 15.56 2.53 -14.57
CA GLU A 119 15.95 3.90 -14.91
C GLU A 119 15.58 4.29 -16.34
N ARG A 120 15.33 3.31 -17.23
CA ARG A 120 14.90 3.57 -18.60
C ARG A 120 13.58 4.34 -18.64
N SER A 121 12.66 4.06 -17.71
CA SER A 121 11.37 4.78 -17.61
C SER A 121 11.55 6.29 -17.47
N ARG A 122 12.59 6.76 -16.77
CA ARG A 122 12.91 8.20 -16.66
C ARG A 122 13.54 8.77 -17.93
N GLN A 123 14.35 7.98 -18.64
CA GLN A 123 15.00 8.42 -19.87
C GLN A 123 13.99 8.56 -21.03
N VAL A 124 13.01 7.66 -21.09
CA VAL A 124 11.96 7.68 -22.11
C VAL A 124 10.76 8.55 -21.72
N ALA A 125 10.72 9.08 -20.50
CA ALA A 125 9.65 9.99 -20.07
C ALA A 125 9.62 11.24 -20.96
N VAL A 126 8.41 11.63 -21.37
CA VAL A 126 8.15 12.84 -22.13
C VAL A 126 8.68 14.07 -21.38
N GLN A 127 9.25 15.01 -22.12
CA GLN A 127 9.79 16.26 -21.59
C GLN A 127 9.00 17.44 -22.14
N PRO A 128 9.00 18.60 -21.46
CA PRO A 128 8.36 19.83 -21.92
C PRO A 128 8.59 20.20 -23.38
N ARG A 129 9.83 20.02 -23.86
CA ARG A 129 10.24 20.35 -25.23
C ARG A 129 9.58 19.48 -26.32
N ASP A 130 9.05 18.32 -25.94
CA ASP A 130 8.43 17.39 -26.87
C ASP A 130 6.97 17.78 -27.16
N VAL A 131 6.36 18.64 -26.32
CA VAL A 131 4.97 19.06 -26.45
C VAL A 131 4.85 20.14 -27.52
N PRO A 132 4.11 19.91 -28.63
CA PRO A 132 3.93 20.94 -29.65
C PRO A 132 3.10 22.11 -29.10
N VAL A 133 3.73 23.28 -28.91
CA VAL A 133 3.08 24.47 -28.33
C VAL A 133 1.85 24.91 -29.14
N ALA A 134 1.88 24.74 -30.46
CA ALA A 134 0.75 25.04 -31.33
C ALA A 134 -0.51 24.21 -31.00
N TRP A 135 -0.35 22.97 -30.51
CA TRP A 135 -1.48 22.15 -30.06
C TRP A 135 -2.09 22.71 -28.77
N LEU A 136 -1.26 23.18 -27.83
CA LEU A 136 -1.73 23.78 -26.58
C LEU A 136 -2.49 25.09 -26.82
N GLN A 137 -2.08 25.87 -27.81
CA GLN A 137 -2.66 27.18 -28.13
C GLN A 137 -3.91 27.09 -29.04
N ALA A 138 -4.36 25.88 -29.37
CA ALA A 138 -5.55 25.66 -30.19
C ALA A 138 -6.82 26.23 -29.53
N GLN A 139 -7.81 26.57 -30.37
CA GLN A 139 -9.12 27.05 -29.94
C GLN A 139 -10.23 26.13 -30.46
N PRO A 140 -11.15 25.64 -29.60
CA PRO A 140 -11.18 25.86 -28.14
C PRO A 140 -9.99 25.19 -27.41
N PRO A 141 -9.69 25.58 -26.15
CA PRO A 141 -8.60 24.99 -25.39
C PRO A 141 -8.71 23.45 -25.35
N PRO A 142 -7.57 22.73 -25.48
CA PRO A 142 -7.59 21.28 -25.47
C PRO A 142 -7.80 20.72 -24.06
N VAL A 143 -8.19 19.45 -24.01
CA VAL A 143 -8.02 18.61 -22.82
C VAL A 143 -6.68 17.92 -22.93
N VAL A 144 -5.81 18.09 -21.94
CA VAL A 144 -4.50 17.43 -21.87
C VAL A 144 -4.56 16.32 -20.81
N HIS A 145 -4.41 15.07 -21.25
CA HIS A 145 -4.27 13.94 -20.34
C HIS A 145 -2.79 13.66 -20.09
N VAL A 146 -2.38 13.75 -18.82
CA VAL A 146 -1.06 13.33 -18.35
C VAL A 146 -1.20 11.92 -17.80
N ALA A 147 -0.76 10.94 -18.59
CA ALA A 147 -0.79 9.53 -18.21
C ALA A 147 0.34 9.20 -17.21
N GLY A 148 0.28 8.00 -16.62
CA GLY A 148 1.27 7.57 -15.63
C GLY A 148 2.72 7.68 -16.14
N MET A 149 3.52 8.51 -15.46
CA MET A 149 4.94 8.72 -15.77
C MET A 149 5.71 9.13 -14.50
N PRO A 150 7.05 9.13 -14.52
CA PRO A 150 7.83 9.61 -13.37
C PRO A 150 7.38 10.99 -12.91
N LEU A 151 7.33 11.19 -11.59
CA LEU A 151 6.64 12.34 -10.99
C LEU A 151 7.22 13.68 -11.46
N ASP A 152 8.55 13.79 -11.52
CA ASP A 152 9.25 14.99 -11.99
C ASP A 152 8.86 15.36 -13.44
N ALA A 153 8.62 14.35 -14.30
CA ALA A 153 8.20 14.58 -15.68
C ALA A 153 6.74 15.05 -15.73
N ALA A 154 5.85 14.42 -14.96
CA ALA A 154 4.45 14.83 -14.87
C ALA A 154 4.32 16.29 -14.39
N GLU A 155 5.06 16.67 -13.34
CA GLU A 155 5.11 18.06 -12.85
C GLU A 155 5.56 19.03 -13.94
N ALA A 156 6.66 18.72 -14.64
CA ALA A 156 7.18 19.57 -15.70
C ALA A 156 6.20 19.72 -16.88
N ILE A 157 5.47 18.66 -17.23
CA ILE A 157 4.42 18.72 -18.26
C ILE A 157 3.25 19.59 -17.80
N VAL A 158 2.75 19.40 -16.57
CA VAL A 158 1.66 20.22 -16.02
C VAL A 158 2.05 21.70 -15.99
N ASP A 159 3.26 22.03 -15.56
CA ASP A 159 3.77 23.41 -15.57
C ASP A 159 3.86 23.98 -16.99
N THR A 160 4.26 23.17 -17.96
CA THR A 160 4.31 23.56 -19.38
C THR A 160 2.92 23.84 -19.92
N VAL A 161 1.94 22.98 -19.65
CA VAL A 161 0.55 23.17 -20.09
C VAL A 161 -0.04 24.42 -19.46
N ARG A 162 0.12 24.62 -18.15
CA ARG A 162 -0.38 25.81 -17.45
C ARG A 162 0.25 27.11 -17.97
N ARG A 163 1.53 27.06 -18.35
CA ARG A 163 2.24 28.21 -18.92
C ARG A 163 1.72 28.61 -20.31
N PHE A 164 1.49 27.65 -21.21
CA PHE A 164 1.14 27.94 -22.61
C PHE A 164 -0.36 27.90 -22.90
N ALA A 165 -1.15 27.22 -22.07
CA ALA A 165 -2.59 27.07 -22.19
C ALA A 165 -3.26 27.05 -20.79
N PRO A 166 -3.34 28.21 -20.11
CA PRO A 166 -3.87 28.30 -18.74
C PRO A 166 -5.34 27.84 -18.63
N HIS A 167 -6.08 27.82 -19.74
CA HIS A 167 -7.48 27.38 -19.81
C HIS A 167 -7.65 25.95 -20.34
N ALA A 168 -6.56 25.22 -20.62
CA ALA A 168 -6.66 23.80 -20.95
C ALA A 168 -7.13 23.01 -19.72
N ILE A 169 -7.99 22.02 -19.93
CA ILE A 169 -8.38 21.07 -18.89
C ILE A 169 -7.28 20.03 -18.78
N ILE A 170 -6.68 19.87 -17.60
CA ILE A 170 -5.66 18.86 -17.33
C ILE A 170 -6.30 17.70 -16.57
N THR A 171 -6.21 16.50 -17.13
CA THR A 171 -6.54 15.26 -16.41
C THR A 171 -5.26 14.50 -16.09
N LEU A 172 -5.14 13.98 -14.87
CA LEU A 172 -3.93 13.32 -14.37
C LEU A 172 -4.23 11.89 -13.95
N ASP A 173 -3.50 10.95 -14.51
CA ASP A 173 -3.36 9.59 -13.99
C ASP A 173 -2.12 9.48 -13.10
N THR A 174 -2.09 8.48 -12.23
CA THR A 174 -0.98 8.25 -11.29
C THR A 174 -0.01 7.17 -11.81
N HIS A 175 1.19 7.14 -11.23
CA HIS A 175 2.24 6.17 -11.54
C HIS A 175 3.05 5.87 -10.30
N GLU A 176 3.20 4.60 -9.94
CA GLU A 176 4.11 4.19 -8.87
C GLU A 176 5.54 4.70 -9.13
N ASP A 177 6.02 5.65 -8.31
CA ASP A 177 7.38 6.19 -8.37
C ASP A 177 8.04 6.15 -6.99
N TYR A 178 9.35 5.89 -6.96
CA TYR A 178 10.13 5.70 -5.73
C TYR A 178 10.96 6.96 -5.44
N VAL A 179 10.29 8.11 -5.36
CA VAL A 179 10.92 9.39 -4.99
C VAL A 179 10.63 9.73 -3.53
N VAL A 180 11.56 10.42 -2.88
CA VAL A 180 11.37 10.97 -1.53
C VAL A 180 10.15 11.91 -1.57
N ASP A 181 9.33 11.83 -0.53
CA ASP A 181 8.09 12.63 -0.39
C ASP A 181 7.07 12.47 -1.53
N TYR A 182 7.11 11.36 -2.27
CA TYR A 182 6.21 11.05 -3.40
C TYR A 182 4.74 11.38 -3.10
N ARG A 183 4.24 11.00 -1.91
CA ARG A 183 2.85 11.23 -1.50
C ARG A 183 2.49 12.71 -1.43
N GLN A 184 3.35 13.51 -0.82
CA GLN A 184 3.13 14.95 -0.68
C GLN A 184 3.18 15.62 -2.05
N ARG A 185 4.23 15.36 -2.81
CA ARG A 185 4.43 15.94 -4.14
C ARG A 185 3.31 15.58 -5.12
N LEU A 186 2.83 14.33 -5.08
CA LEU A 186 1.70 13.92 -5.90
C LEU A 186 0.41 14.66 -5.54
N ARG A 187 0.16 14.94 -4.26
CA ARG A 187 -0.99 15.76 -3.83
C ARG A 187 -0.84 17.21 -4.29
N GLU A 188 0.36 17.77 -4.20
CA GLU A 188 0.67 19.11 -4.72
C GLU A 188 0.49 19.20 -6.24
N LEU A 189 0.85 18.15 -6.98
CA LEU A 189 0.57 18.02 -8.40
C LEU A 189 -0.93 17.89 -8.68
N ALA A 190 -1.63 17.01 -7.96
CA ALA A 190 -3.08 16.81 -8.09
C ALA A 190 -3.87 18.10 -7.83
N ALA A 191 -3.40 18.94 -6.90
CA ALA A 191 -3.97 20.25 -6.61
C ALA A 191 -3.88 21.27 -7.77
N ARG A 192 -3.02 21.02 -8.77
CA ARG A 192 -2.80 21.91 -9.93
C ARG A 192 -3.56 21.49 -11.20
N VAL A 193 -4.26 20.35 -11.18
CA VAL A 193 -5.00 19.78 -12.32
C VAL A 193 -6.51 19.91 -12.17
N ASP A 194 -7.26 19.68 -13.25
CA ASP A 194 -8.72 19.85 -13.28
C ASP A 194 -9.47 18.54 -12.96
N ALA A 195 -8.88 17.40 -13.30
CA ALA A 195 -9.35 16.09 -12.89
C ALA A 195 -8.19 15.20 -12.43
N PHE A 196 -8.36 14.56 -11.29
CA PHE A 196 -7.40 13.59 -10.74
C PHE A 196 -8.00 12.19 -10.71
N LEU A 197 -7.35 11.23 -11.37
CA LEU A 197 -7.94 9.93 -11.68
C LEU A 197 -7.13 8.75 -11.10
N PRO A 198 -6.87 8.63 -9.79
CA PRO A 198 -6.15 7.49 -9.25
C PRO A 198 -6.91 6.15 -9.40
N SER A 199 -6.20 5.04 -9.41
CA SER A 199 -6.79 3.71 -9.28
C SER A 199 -6.87 3.24 -7.82
N ARG A 200 -7.71 2.24 -7.54
CA ARG A 200 -7.82 1.61 -6.21
C ARG A 200 -6.48 1.10 -5.69
N ALA A 201 -5.65 0.55 -6.57
CA ALA A 201 -4.33 0.02 -6.20
C ALA A 201 -3.39 1.10 -5.66
N GLU A 202 -3.57 2.35 -6.09
CA GLU A 202 -2.69 3.48 -5.74
C GLU A 202 -3.19 4.25 -4.51
N LEU A 203 -4.40 3.97 -4.01
CA LEU A 203 -4.98 4.68 -2.87
C LEU A 203 -4.17 4.49 -1.58
N ALA A 204 -3.64 3.28 -1.36
CA ALA A 204 -2.81 2.99 -0.19
C ALA A 204 -1.57 3.89 -0.16
N ASP A 205 -0.96 4.15 -1.32
CA ASP A 205 0.17 5.05 -1.43
C ASP A 205 -0.26 6.52 -1.40
N LEU A 206 -1.42 6.85 -1.94
CA LEU A 206 -1.88 8.24 -2.05
C LEU A 206 -2.45 8.81 -0.75
N VAL A 207 -3.26 8.04 -0.02
CA VAL A 207 -3.99 8.48 1.18
C VAL A 207 -3.76 7.60 2.41
N GLY A 208 -3.06 6.48 2.28
CA GLY A 208 -2.73 5.60 3.40
C GLY A 208 -3.71 4.46 3.64
N TYR A 209 -4.66 4.20 2.75
CA TYR A 209 -5.58 3.05 2.83
C TYR A 209 -6.23 2.78 1.46
N ASP A 210 -6.73 1.56 1.23
CA ASP A 210 -7.18 1.05 -0.08
C ASP A 210 -8.71 1.00 -0.26
N GLU A 211 -9.46 1.58 0.69
CA GLU A 211 -10.93 1.67 0.66
C GLU A 211 -11.37 2.91 -0.13
N PRO A 212 -12.03 2.75 -1.29
CA PRO A 212 -12.31 3.86 -2.22
C PRO A 212 -13.14 5.01 -1.64
N ARG A 213 -14.18 4.74 -0.85
CA ARG A 213 -15.10 5.80 -0.37
C ARG A 213 -14.44 6.64 0.71
N ARG A 214 -13.76 6.01 1.66
CA ARG A 214 -12.90 6.72 2.62
C ARG A 214 -11.81 7.50 1.89
N ALA A 215 -11.23 6.94 0.84
CA ALA A 215 -10.09 7.58 0.17
C ALA A 215 -10.55 8.85 -0.53
N LEU A 216 -11.71 8.77 -1.16
CA LEU A 216 -12.38 9.92 -1.72
C LEU A 216 -12.65 10.99 -0.67
N ALA A 217 -13.13 10.63 0.53
CA ALA A 217 -13.38 11.57 1.61
C ALA A 217 -12.12 12.36 2.06
N THR A 218 -10.92 11.78 1.93
CA THR A 218 -9.68 12.54 2.08
C THR A 218 -9.36 13.37 0.83
N LEU A 219 -9.48 12.79 -0.36
CA LEU A 219 -9.11 13.48 -1.60
C LEU A 219 -9.99 14.69 -1.92
N VAL A 220 -11.25 14.74 -1.49
CA VAL A 220 -12.12 15.91 -1.72
C VAL A 220 -11.62 17.21 -1.08
N SER A 221 -10.69 17.11 -0.11
CA SER A 221 -9.99 18.26 0.48
C SER A 221 -9.07 18.96 -0.53
N LEU A 222 -8.60 18.26 -1.57
CA LEU A 222 -7.81 18.86 -2.64
C LEU A 222 -8.62 19.92 -3.38
N PRO A 223 -7.98 21.00 -3.87
CA PRO A 223 -8.67 22.02 -4.67
C PRO A 223 -9.14 21.50 -6.04
N THR A 224 -8.68 20.32 -6.46
CA THR A 224 -9.04 19.65 -7.71
C THR A 224 -10.57 19.58 -7.90
N PRO A 225 -11.12 20.11 -9.00
CA PRO A 225 -12.57 20.12 -9.26
C PRO A 225 -13.19 18.73 -9.40
N ILE A 226 -12.49 17.79 -10.02
CA ILE A 226 -13.00 16.46 -10.32
C ILE A 226 -12.05 15.40 -9.78
N ILE A 227 -12.58 14.42 -9.04
CA ILE A 227 -11.81 13.26 -8.57
C ILE A 227 -12.49 11.99 -9.06
N VAL A 228 -11.73 11.10 -9.67
CA VAL A 228 -12.23 9.80 -10.15
C VAL A 228 -11.39 8.67 -9.57
N ILE A 229 -12.00 7.77 -8.82
CA ILE A 229 -11.31 6.56 -8.33
C ILE A 229 -11.71 5.39 -9.21
N LYS A 230 -10.76 4.85 -9.98
CA LYS A 230 -10.96 3.70 -10.87
C LYS A 230 -10.81 2.40 -10.08
N MET A 231 -11.80 1.52 -10.11
CA MET A 231 -11.91 0.33 -9.25
C MET A 231 -11.98 -0.99 -10.03
N GLY A 232 -11.55 -1.01 -11.29
CA GLY A 232 -11.53 -2.22 -12.11
C GLY A 232 -12.94 -2.75 -12.38
N GLU A 233 -13.22 -4.00 -12.00
CA GLU A 233 -14.53 -4.64 -12.19
C GLU A 233 -15.67 -3.99 -11.39
N GLU A 234 -15.33 -3.20 -10.36
CA GLU A 234 -16.30 -2.44 -9.55
C GLU A 234 -16.66 -1.08 -10.19
N GLY A 235 -16.05 -0.71 -11.33
CA GLY A 235 -16.33 0.54 -12.03
C GLY A 235 -15.52 1.72 -11.51
N ALA A 236 -16.17 2.87 -11.26
CA ALA A 236 -15.50 4.09 -10.81
C ALA A 236 -16.36 4.95 -9.85
N LEU A 237 -15.72 5.57 -8.86
CA LEU A 237 -16.32 6.67 -8.09
C LEU A 237 -15.97 8.00 -8.75
N VAL A 238 -16.94 8.90 -8.91
CA VAL A 238 -16.78 10.20 -9.56
C VAL A 238 -17.31 11.29 -8.64
N TRP A 239 -16.41 12.14 -8.15
CA TRP A 239 -16.74 13.31 -7.36
C TRP A 239 -16.68 14.57 -8.22
N ASP A 240 -17.82 15.23 -8.34
CA ASP A 240 -17.97 16.56 -8.93
C ASP A 240 -18.06 17.59 -7.81
N LYS A 241 -16.94 18.28 -7.52
CA LYS A 241 -16.87 19.26 -6.44
C LYS A 241 -17.74 20.48 -6.70
N ALA A 242 -17.89 20.90 -7.96
CA ALA A 242 -18.67 22.08 -8.31
C ALA A 242 -20.16 21.88 -8.01
N ARG A 243 -20.66 20.64 -8.16
CA ARG A 243 -22.05 20.29 -7.84
C ARG A 243 -22.21 19.68 -6.44
N GLY A 244 -21.11 19.27 -5.80
CA GLY A 244 -21.15 18.56 -4.52
C GLY A 244 -21.75 17.16 -4.63
N ILE A 245 -21.58 16.48 -5.77
CA ILE A 245 -22.25 15.22 -6.09
C ILE A 245 -21.23 14.09 -6.25
N LEU A 246 -21.53 12.94 -5.64
CA LEU A 246 -20.80 11.69 -5.80
C LEU A 246 -21.63 10.68 -6.61
N HIS A 247 -21.05 10.18 -7.69
CA HIS A 247 -21.59 9.08 -8.47
C HIS A 247 -20.72 7.84 -8.34
N GLU A 248 -21.36 6.68 -8.24
CA GLU A 248 -20.74 5.38 -8.52
C GLU A 248 -21.19 4.95 -9.92
N VAL A 249 -20.24 4.76 -10.82
CA VAL A 249 -20.45 4.40 -12.22
C VAL A 249 -19.99 2.96 -12.41
N GLY A 250 -20.91 2.07 -12.79
CA GLY A 250 -20.60 0.66 -13.01
C GLY A 250 -19.75 0.41 -14.25
N ILE A 251 -19.41 -0.85 -14.46
CA ILE A 251 -18.72 -1.28 -15.68
C ILE A 251 -19.68 -1.35 -16.87
N ALA A 252 -19.16 -1.05 -18.05
CA ALA A 252 -19.86 -1.33 -19.29
C ALA A 252 -19.68 -2.84 -19.62
N GLN A 253 -20.79 -3.56 -19.86
CA GLN A 253 -20.78 -5.02 -20.08
C GLN A 253 -19.99 -5.48 -21.31
N GLY A 254 -19.28 -6.61 -21.24
CA GLY A 254 -18.55 -7.13 -22.39
C GLY A 254 -17.67 -8.32 -22.03
N PRO A 255 -17.11 -9.03 -23.02
CA PRO A 255 -16.13 -10.07 -22.77
C PRO A 255 -14.88 -9.47 -22.10
N VAL A 256 -14.26 -10.22 -21.21
CA VAL A 256 -12.99 -9.85 -20.55
C VAL A 256 -11.95 -10.90 -20.91
N VAL A 257 -10.93 -10.49 -21.64
CA VAL A 257 -9.83 -11.33 -22.15
C VAL A 257 -8.48 -10.85 -21.61
N ASP A 258 -8.23 -9.53 -21.62
CA ASP A 258 -6.96 -8.94 -21.21
C ASP A 258 -7.20 -7.61 -20.49
N VAL A 259 -6.96 -7.54 -19.18
CA VAL A 259 -7.22 -6.32 -18.40
C VAL A 259 -6.16 -5.22 -18.59
N THR A 260 -5.15 -5.44 -19.44
CA THR A 260 -4.09 -4.46 -19.72
C THR A 260 -4.65 -3.20 -20.37
N GLY A 261 -4.25 -2.03 -19.85
CA GLY A 261 -4.65 -0.74 -20.41
C GLY A 261 -6.11 -0.36 -20.20
N ALA A 262 -6.89 -1.10 -19.39
CA ALA A 262 -8.28 -0.77 -19.08
C ALA A 262 -8.41 0.62 -18.42
N GLY A 263 -7.55 0.90 -17.44
CA GLY A 263 -7.49 2.21 -16.76
C GLY A 263 -7.05 3.34 -17.71
N ASP A 264 -6.08 3.08 -18.57
CA ASP A 264 -5.59 4.04 -19.56
C ASP A 264 -6.66 4.37 -20.60
N ALA A 265 -7.36 3.35 -21.12
CA ALA A 265 -8.48 3.52 -22.04
C ALA A 265 -9.66 4.25 -21.39
N PHE A 266 -9.92 3.99 -20.09
CA PHE A 266 -10.86 4.77 -19.29
C PHE A 266 -10.49 6.25 -19.27
N CYS A 267 -9.22 6.56 -18.96
CA CYS A 267 -8.72 7.94 -18.96
C CYS A 267 -8.91 8.61 -20.32
N GLY A 268 -8.70 7.87 -21.42
CA GLY A 268 -8.93 8.36 -22.78
C GLY A 268 -10.40 8.72 -23.04
N GLY A 269 -11.33 7.82 -22.73
CA GLY A 269 -12.76 8.07 -22.87
C GLY A 269 -13.25 9.23 -22.00
N PHE A 270 -12.71 9.33 -20.79
CA PHE A 270 -13.00 10.41 -19.85
C PHE A 270 -12.52 11.78 -20.38
N ALA A 271 -11.26 11.87 -20.82
CA ALA A 271 -10.71 13.10 -21.39
C ALA A 271 -11.48 13.55 -22.65
N SER A 272 -11.89 12.60 -23.49
CA SER A 272 -12.74 12.91 -24.64
C SER A 272 -14.12 13.44 -24.24
N GLY A 273 -14.76 12.86 -23.22
CA GLY A 273 -16.02 13.39 -22.68
C GLY A 273 -15.92 14.85 -22.27
N LEU A 274 -14.87 15.20 -21.50
CA LEU A 274 -14.62 16.60 -21.12
C LEU A 274 -14.38 17.49 -22.34
N SER A 275 -13.67 17.01 -23.36
CA SER A 275 -13.42 17.78 -24.59
C SER A 275 -14.70 18.09 -25.37
N LEU A 276 -15.73 17.26 -25.22
CA LEU A 276 -17.05 17.43 -25.81
C LEU A 276 -17.98 18.31 -24.96
N GLY A 277 -17.51 18.78 -23.80
CA GLY A 277 -18.30 19.58 -22.85
C GLY A 277 -19.26 18.75 -22.00
N CYS A 278 -19.05 17.43 -21.90
CA CYS A 278 -19.86 16.55 -21.07
C CYS A 278 -19.56 16.76 -19.57
N SER A 279 -20.50 16.39 -18.72
CA SER A 279 -20.31 16.35 -17.27
C SER A 279 -19.27 15.29 -16.84
N PRO A 280 -18.73 15.36 -15.61
CA PRO A 280 -17.84 14.32 -15.09
C PRO A 280 -18.46 12.92 -15.13
N LEU A 281 -19.76 12.80 -14.84
CA LEU A 281 -20.49 11.53 -14.90
C LEU A 281 -20.52 10.96 -16.33
N GLU A 282 -20.97 11.76 -17.29
CA GLU A 282 -21.05 11.35 -18.70
C GLU A 282 -19.67 11.05 -19.30
N SER A 283 -18.63 11.72 -18.80
CA SER A 283 -17.23 11.44 -19.16
C SER A 283 -16.77 10.10 -18.58
N ALA A 284 -17.13 9.78 -17.34
CA ALA A 284 -16.83 8.49 -16.73
C ALA A 284 -17.56 7.33 -17.42
N GLN A 285 -18.81 7.53 -17.86
CA GLN A 285 -19.55 6.54 -18.65
C GLN A 285 -18.85 6.22 -19.98
N ARG A 286 -18.31 7.24 -20.66
CA ARG A 286 -17.46 7.04 -21.86
C ARG A 286 -16.16 6.31 -21.53
N GLY A 287 -15.54 6.65 -20.41
CA GLY A 287 -14.35 5.97 -19.91
C GLY A 287 -14.58 4.47 -19.71
N THR A 288 -15.64 4.07 -19.01
CA THR A 288 -15.93 2.65 -18.78
C THR A 288 -16.31 1.89 -20.06
N ILE A 289 -16.96 2.54 -21.04
CA ILE A 289 -17.16 1.94 -22.37
C ILE A 289 -15.82 1.78 -23.09
N SER A 290 -14.93 2.78 -23.09
CA SER A 290 -13.58 2.64 -23.67
C SER A 290 -12.79 1.51 -23.02
N ALA A 291 -12.86 1.38 -21.69
CA ALA A 291 -12.22 0.29 -20.95
C ALA A 291 -12.77 -1.08 -21.36
N SER A 292 -14.09 -1.21 -21.55
CA SER A 292 -14.70 -2.48 -21.96
C SER A 292 -14.21 -2.97 -23.33
N TYR A 293 -13.91 -2.06 -24.26
CA TYR A 293 -13.31 -2.43 -25.55
C TYR A 293 -11.83 -2.79 -25.43
N ALA A 294 -11.11 -2.12 -24.52
CA ALA A 294 -9.71 -2.46 -24.25
C ALA A 294 -9.58 -3.87 -23.67
N VAL A 295 -10.49 -4.27 -22.77
CA VAL A 295 -10.43 -5.59 -22.13
C VAL A 295 -10.99 -6.73 -22.95
N ALA A 296 -11.79 -6.43 -23.98
CA ALA A 296 -12.45 -7.43 -24.82
C ALA A 296 -11.49 -8.27 -25.66
N ASN A 297 -10.28 -7.77 -25.91
CA ASN A 297 -9.28 -8.45 -26.72
C ASN A 297 -7.88 -8.19 -26.18
N PHE A 298 -6.95 -9.05 -26.60
CA PHE A 298 -5.57 -8.96 -26.20
C PHE A 298 -4.81 -7.85 -26.95
N GLY A 299 -4.10 -6.99 -26.19
CA GLY A 299 -3.20 -5.96 -26.71
C GLY A 299 -3.89 -4.70 -27.24
N SER A 300 -3.17 -3.58 -27.21
CA SER A 300 -3.69 -2.24 -27.53
C SER A 300 -4.29 -2.11 -28.94
N MET A 301 -3.72 -2.82 -29.92
CA MET A 301 -4.04 -2.66 -31.35
C MET A 301 -5.45 -3.10 -31.73
N GLN A 302 -6.11 -3.91 -30.91
CA GLN A 302 -7.51 -4.30 -31.15
C GLN A 302 -8.45 -3.12 -30.93
N LEU A 303 -8.10 -2.22 -30.00
CA LEU A 303 -8.86 -1.00 -29.75
C LEU A 303 -8.87 -0.06 -30.96
N ALA A 304 -7.81 -0.09 -31.78
CA ALA A 304 -7.72 0.68 -33.03
C ALA A 304 -8.73 0.23 -34.10
N GLN A 305 -9.21 -1.01 -34.02
CA GLN A 305 -10.16 -1.59 -34.98
C GLN A 305 -11.63 -1.33 -34.60
N VAL A 306 -11.88 -0.83 -33.39
CA VAL A 306 -13.23 -0.54 -32.91
C VAL A 306 -13.81 0.64 -33.68
N ASN A 307 -15.02 0.46 -34.20
CA ASN A 307 -15.74 1.53 -34.90
C ASN A 307 -16.27 2.56 -33.87
N PRO A 308 -15.88 3.85 -33.95
CA PRO A 308 -16.39 4.88 -33.03
C PRO A 308 -17.92 4.96 -32.97
N ALA A 309 -18.62 4.65 -34.07
CA ALA A 309 -20.08 4.64 -34.13
C ALA A 309 -20.71 3.62 -33.15
N THR A 310 -20.07 2.46 -32.94
CA THR A 310 -20.61 1.45 -32.02
C THR A 310 -20.43 1.85 -30.56
N ALA A 311 -19.34 2.55 -30.23
CA ALA A 311 -19.16 3.16 -28.90
C ALA A 311 -20.22 4.25 -28.66
N GLN A 312 -20.47 5.09 -29.67
CA GLN A 312 -21.47 6.16 -29.62
C GLN A 312 -22.91 5.67 -29.57
N GLU A 313 -23.23 4.52 -30.14
CA GLU A 313 -24.54 3.90 -29.98
C GLU A 313 -24.72 3.38 -28.54
N ARG A 314 -23.68 2.76 -28.00
CA ARG A 314 -23.71 2.06 -26.72
C ARG A 314 -23.94 2.96 -25.51
N ILE A 315 -23.43 4.20 -25.55
CA ILE A 315 -23.73 5.19 -24.49
C ILE A 315 -25.24 5.49 -24.37
N HIS A 316 -26.04 5.19 -25.41
CA HIS A 316 -27.50 5.37 -25.40
C HIS A 316 -28.27 4.06 -25.23
N THR A 317 -27.80 2.95 -25.81
CA THR A 317 -28.52 1.67 -25.80
C THR A 317 -28.23 0.80 -24.57
N ASP A 318 -27.01 0.88 -24.03
CA ASP A 318 -26.56 0.12 -22.86
C ASP A 318 -25.58 0.97 -22.03
N PRO A 319 -26.05 2.08 -21.43
CA PRO A 319 -25.21 2.93 -20.61
C PRO A 319 -24.81 2.17 -19.33
N PRO A 320 -23.57 2.38 -18.85
CA PRO A 320 -23.14 1.88 -17.55
C PRO A 320 -24.08 2.35 -16.43
N SER A 321 -24.31 1.48 -15.44
CA SER A 321 -25.15 1.80 -14.29
C SER A 321 -24.60 3.00 -13.54
N VAL A 322 -25.50 3.80 -12.96
CA VAL A 322 -25.14 4.99 -12.19
C VAL A 322 -25.92 4.98 -10.89
N HIS A 323 -25.20 5.06 -9.78
CA HIS A 323 -25.78 5.25 -8.45
C HIS A 323 -25.34 6.61 -7.91
N LEU A 324 -26.31 7.44 -7.55
CA LEU A 324 -26.07 8.67 -6.80
C LEU A 324 -25.82 8.28 -5.34
N LEU A 325 -24.68 8.70 -4.80
CA LEU A 325 -24.31 8.47 -3.41
C LEU A 325 -24.39 9.76 -2.61
N SER A 326 -24.53 9.64 -1.28
CA SER A 326 -24.39 10.77 -0.36
C SER A 326 -23.02 11.42 -0.53
N ALA A 327 -22.99 12.75 -0.42
CA ALA A 327 -21.75 13.51 -0.53
C ALA A 327 -20.73 13.04 0.53
N PRO A 328 -19.41 13.11 0.25
CA PRO A 328 -18.35 12.77 1.20
C PRO A 328 -18.45 13.53 2.53
N ALA A 329 -18.98 14.76 2.53
CA ALA A 329 -19.25 15.55 3.74
C ALA A 329 -20.49 15.10 4.55
N GLN A 330 -21.23 14.09 4.09
CA GLN A 330 -22.20 13.33 4.88
C GLN A 330 -21.69 11.91 5.19
N LEU A 331 -20.79 11.37 4.35
CA LEU A 331 -20.01 10.16 4.67
C LEU A 331 -19.00 10.41 5.81
N SER A 332 -18.73 11.67 6.14
CA SER A 332 -18.05 12.13 7.35
C SER A 332 -18.85 11.90 8.65
N GLN A 333 -20.11 11.46 8.57
CA GLN A 333 -20.87 10.97 9.74
C GLN A 333 -20.63 9.49 10.05
N VAL A 334 -19.72 8.83 9.33
CA VAL A 334 -18.93 7.76 9.96
C VAL A 334 -18.00 8.48 10.94
N GLU A 335 -18.20 8.27 12.25
CA GLU A 335 -17.41 8.90 13.31
C GLU A 335 -15.91 8.98 12.93
N GLY A 336 -15.37 10.20 12.85
CA GLY A 336 -13.94 10.45 12.60
C GLY A 336 -13.55 11.51 11.57
N ALA A 337 -14.48 12.33 11.05
CA ALA A 337 -14.17 13.24 9.93
C ALA A 337 -14.24 14.74 10.24
N ASP A 338 -14.02 15.15 11.49
CA ASP A 338 -13.84 16.56 11.82
C ASP A 338 -12.77 16.80 12.89
N HIS A 339 -11.57 16.24 12.69
CA HIS A 339 -10.36 16.74 13.35
C HIS A 339 -9.34 17.02 12.24
N GLY A 340 -8.81 18.24 12.20
CA GLY A 340 -7.82 18.66 11.19
C GLY A 340 -6.80 17.56 10.95
N ILE A 341 -6.65 17.15 9.69
CA ILE A 341 -6.00 15.90 9.25
C ILE A 341 -4.73 15.68 10.06
N SER A 342 -4.80 14.71 10.99
CA SER A 342 -3.64 14.38 11.76
C SER A 342 -2.57 13.80 10.86
N SER A 343 -1.34 14.21 11.13
CA SER A 343 -0.15 13.58 10.56
C SER A 343 -0.20 12.07 10.85
N ALA A 344 0.56 11.24 10.11
CA ALA A 344 0.71 9.82 10.45
C ALA A 344 1.09 9.60 11.94
N LEU A 345 1.69 10.61 12.57
CA LEU A 345 1.97 10.67 14.00
C LEU A 345 0.70 10.82 14.85
N ASP A 346 -0.25 11.71 14.52
CA ASP A 346 -1.46 11.80 15.35
C ASP A 346 -2.45 10.65 15.11
N LEU A 347 -2.46 10.02 13.92
CA LEU A 347 -3.11 8.72 13.74
C LEU A 347 -2.48 7.64 14.64
N MET A 348 -1.15 7.55 14.69
CA MET A 348 -0.46 6.62 15.57
C MET A 348 -0.75 6.92 17.05
N ARG A 349 -0.86 8.20 17.44
CA ARG A 349 -1.23 8.61 18.81
C ARG A 349 -2.67 8.24 19.15
N GLU A 350 -3.61 8.43 18.22
CA GLU A 350 -4.99 8.00 18.39
C GLU A 350 -5.08 6.47 18.51
N GLU A 351 -4.34 5.71 17.68
CA GLU A 351 -4.26 4.25 17.79
C GLU A 351 -3.67 3.79 19.12
N ILE A 352 -2.65 4.49 19.64
CA ILE A 352 -2.10 4.24 20.97
C ILE A 352 -3.16 4.53 22.05
N ALA A 353 -3.89 5.64 21.93
CA ALA A 353 -4.90 6.04 22.91
C ALA A 353 -6.06 5.05 23.02
N MET A 354 -6.39 4.32 21.95
CA MET A 354 -7.44 3.28 21.93
C MET A 354 -7.03 1.94 22.57
N ILE A 355 -5.75 1.74 22.88
CA ILE A 355 -5.24 0.45 23.38
C ILE A 355 -6.02 -0.06 24.61
N PRO A 356 -6.31 0.74 25.65
CA PRO A 356 -6.99 0.23 26.84
C PRO A 356 -8.36 -0.39 26.51
N GLU A 357 -9.17 0.31 25.73
CA GLU A 357 -10.52 -0.12 25.33
C GLU A 357 -10.46 -1.31 24.37
N LEU A 358 -9.50 -1.30 23.44
CA LEU A 358 -9.23 -2.42 22.55
C LEU A 358 -8.93 -3.70 23.33
N LEU A 359 -8.02 -3.64 24.30
CA LEU A 359 -7.65 -4.80 25.13
C LEU A 359 -8.84 -5.31 25.95
N ALA A 360 -9.65 -4.39 26.51
CA ALA A 360 -10.84 -4.75 27.27
C ALA A 360 -11.88 -5.49 26.41
N GLY A 361 -12.27 -4.91 25.26
CA GLY A 361 -13.23 -5.54 24.35
C GLY A 361 -12.72 -6.85 23.77
N GLN A 362 -11.42 -6.98 23.55
CA GLN A 362 -10.82 -8.21 23.07
C GLN A 362 -10.91 -9.36 24.09
N LEU A 363 -10.67 -9.09 25.38
CA LEU A 363 -10.77 -10.12 26.43
C LEU A 363 -12.18 -10.68 26.55
N GLU A 364 -13.21 -9.88 26.27
CA GLU A 364 -14.59 -10.33 26.24
C GLU A 364 -14.89 -11.14 24.97
N THR A 365 -14.58 -10.58 23.80
CA THR A 365 -14.93 -11.17 22.50
C THR A 365 -14.16 -12.46 22.20
N LEU A 366 -12.93 -12.60 22.70
CA LEU A 366 -12.09 -13.78 22.44
C LEU A 366 -12.18 -14.88 23.51
N ALA A 367 -12.79 -14.62 24.68
CA ALA A 367 -12.81 -15.58 25.79
C ALA A 367 -13.39 -16.95 25.40
N ILE A 368 -14.53 -16.97 24.71
CA ILE A 368 -15.19 -18.21 24.27
C ILE A 368 -14.38 -18.92 23.17
N PRO A 369 -14.04 -18.28 22.03
CA PRO A 369 -13.34 -18.97 20.95
C PRO A 369 -11.95 -19.45 21.37
N LEU A 370 -11.20 -18.71 22.21
CA LEU A 370 -9.88 -19.14 22.68
C LEU A 370 -9.96 -20.34 23.62
N ARG A 371 -10.94 -20.40 24.54
CA ARG A 371 -11.17 -21.60 25.37
C ARG A 371 -11.56 -22.82 24.53
N ALA A 372 -12.41 -22.65 23.53
CA ALA A 372 -12.80 -23.72 22.63
C ALA A 372 -11.60 -24.26 21.84
N LEU A 373 -10.78 -23.37 21.28
CA LEU A 373 -9.57 -23.74 20.56
C LEU A 373 -8.55 -24.43 21.47
N ALA A 374 -8.28 -23.86 22.65
CA ALA A 374 -7.34 -24.43 23.61
C ALA A 374 -7.77 -25.82 24.09
N GLY A 375 -9.06 -26.01 24.41
CA GLY A 375 -9.63 -27.31 24.75
C GLY A 375 -9.48 -28.33 23.63
N LYS A 376 -9.70 -27.91 22.38
CA LYS A 376 -9.49 -28.76 21.19
C LYS A 376 -8.03 -29.13 20.99
N LEU A 377 -7.10 -28.19 21.08
CA LEU A 377 -5.67 -28.47 20.96
C LEU A 377 -5.18 -29.40 22.07
N HIS A 378 -5.69 -29.24 23.29
CA HIS A 378 -5.41 -30.17 24.39
C HIS A 378 -5.97 -31.57 24.11
N ALA A 379 -7.22 -31.69 23.65
CA ALA A 379 -7.86 -32.96 23.33
C ALA A 379 -7.18 -33.69 22.15
N ASP A 380 -6.70 -32.93 21.17
CA ASP A 380 -5.90 -33.42 20.04
C ASP A 380 -4.48 -33.85 20.46
N GLY A 381 -4.12 -33.71 21.74
CA GLY A 381 -2.83 -34.14 22.28
C GLY A 381 -1.66 -33.26 21.86
N ILE A 382 -1.89 -32.00 21.47
CA ILE A 382 -0.80 -31.09 21.10
C ILE A 382 0.05 -30.77 22.33
N THR A 383 1.36 -31.03 22.24
CA THR A 383 2.35 -30.79 23.31
C THR A 383 3.45 -29.82 22.91
N THR A 384 3.60 -29.55 21.60
CA THR A 384 4.60 -28.63 21.05
C THR A 384 3.92 -27.54 20.24
N LEU A 385 4.33 -26.28 20.43
CA LEU A 385 3.79 -25.11 19.77
C LEU A 385 4.89 -24.24 19.17
N TYR A 386 4.77 -23.95 17.88
CA TYR A 386 5.54 -22.90 17.21
C TYR A 386 4.74 -21.60 17.10
N LEU A 387 5.37 -20.48 17.39
CA LEU A 387 4.83 -19.14 17.17
C LEU A 387 5.61 -18.50 16.03
N THR A 388 4.93 -18.06 14.97
CA THR A 388 5.64 -17.59 13.77
C THR A 388 4.97 -16.41 13.10
N GLY A 389 5.79 -15.50 12.58
CA GLY A 389 5.35 -14.27 11.93
C GLY A 389 6.52 -13.48 11.33
N CYS A 390 6.25 -12.25 10.92
CA CYS A 390 7.26 -11.29 10.45
C CYS A 390 7.08 -9.96 11.19
N GLY A 391 8.18 -9.23 11.42
CA GLY A 391 8.16 -7.93 12.12
C GLY A 391 7.50 -8.03 13.50
N ASP A 392 6.64 -7.06 13.82
CA ASP A 392 5.87 -7.00 15.08
C ASP A 392 5.16 -8.31 15.45
N SER A 393 4.63 -9.03 14.45
CA SER A 393 3.96 -10.32 14.67
C SER A 393 4.93 -11.40 15.17
N ALA A 394 6.19 -11.36 14.73
CA ALA A 394 7.23 -12.25 15.24
C ALA A 394 7.62 -11.87 16.69
N PHE A 395 7.74 -10.56 16.97
CA PHE A 395 8.04 -10.07 18.32
C PHE A 395 6.92 -10.44 19.30
N ALA A 396 5.65 -10.33 18.92
CA ALA A 396 4.54 -10.73 19.77
C ALA A 396 4.57 -12.25 20.08
N GLY A 397 4.92 -13.07 19.09
CA GLY A 397 5.16 -14.50 19.29
C GLY A 397 6.31 -14.78 20.27
N ALA A 398 7.43 -14.08 20.12
CA ALA A 398 8.57 -14.20 21.04
C ALA A 398 8.20 -13.77 22.47
N ALA A 399 7.53 -12.63 22.64
CA ALA A 399 7.06 -12.13 23.93
C ALA A 399 6.12 -13.11 24.64
N ALA A 400 5.25 -13.81 23.90
CA ALA A 400 4.28 -14.76 24.45
C ALA A 400 4.85 -16.17 24.71
N THR A 401 6.02 -16.51 24.18
CA THR A 401 6.55 -17.89 24.20
C THR A 401 6.66 -18.46 25.62
N LEU A 402 7.23 -17.71 26.56
CA LEU A 402 7.35 -18.15 27.95
C LEU A 402 5.99 -18.32 28.64
N ALA A 403 4.96 -17.59 28.21
CA ALA A 403 3.61 -17.74 28.77
C ALA A 403 3.03 -19.11 28.44
N PHE A 404 3.23 -19.64 27.23
CA PHE A 404 2.81 -21.00 26.89
C PHE A 404 3.58 -22.05 27.70
N GLN A 405 4.90 -21.89 27.84
CA GLN A 405 5.72 -22.81 28.65
C GLN A 405 5.30 -22.81 30.12
N LYS A 406 5.13 -21.63 30.72
CA LYS A 406 4.83 -21.48 32.15
C LYS A 406 3.37 -21.73 32.51
N LEU A 407 2.43 -21.21 31.71
CA LEU A 407 1.00 -21.21 32.03
C LEU A 407 0.29 -22.43 31.43
N ALA A 408 0.55 -22.74 30.15
CA ALA A 408 -0.03 -23.93 29.51
C ALA A 408 0.76 -25.20 29.81
N GLY A 409 2.07 -25.11 30.07
CA GLY A 409 2.89 -26.29 30.32
C GLY A 409 3.09 -27.14 29.08
N ILE A 410 3.33 -26.48 27.95
CA ILE A 410 3.65 -27.09 26.64
C ILE A 410 5.02 -26.58 26.20
N ASP A 411 5.70 -27.37 25.36
CA ASP A 411 6.94 -26.92 24.73
C ASP A 411 6.57 -25.85 23.69
N ALA A 412 7.09 -24.64 23.84
CA ALA A 412 6.82 -23.56 22.89
C ALA A 412 8.11 -22.88 22.43
N GLU A 413 8.17 -22.52 21.15
CA GLU A 413 9.31 -21.85 20.52
C GLU A 413 8.79 -20.80 19.52
N SER A 414 9.31 -19.58 19.60
CA SER A 414 9.11 -18.57 18.56
C SER A 414 10.14 -18.71 17.46
N ILE A 415 9.71 -18.56 16.21
CA ILE A 415 10.57 -18.67 15.05
C ILE A 415 10.09 -17.75 13.93
N HIS A 416 11.02 -17.07 13.25
CA HIS A 416 10.68 -16.25 12.09
C HIS A 416 10.06 -17.09 10.97
N ALA A 417 9.08 -16.52 10.26
CA ALA A 417 8.31 -17.26 9.26
C ALA A 417 9.18 -17.87 8.15
N LEU A 418 10.21 -17.14 7.70
CA LEU A 418 11.16 -17.64 6.71
C LEU A 418 11.90 -18.88 7.22
N ASP A 419 12.37 -18.82 8.46
CA ASP A 419 13.15 -19.90 9.08
C ASP A 419 12.31 -21.15 9.28
N LEU A 420 11.07 -20.97 9.74
CA LEU A 420 10.14 -22.08 9.83
C LEU A 420 9.87 -22.69 8.45
N ALA A 421 9.48 -21.86 7.47
CA ALA A 421 9.06 -22.31 6.16
C ALA A 421 10.16 -23.07 5.38
N ARG A 422 11.41 -22.59 5.47
CA ARG A 422 12.49 -23.05 4.58
C ARG A 422 13.48 -23.98 5.24
N TYR A 423 13.64 -23.87 6.56
CA TYR A 423 14.66 -24.62 7.28
C TYR A 423 14.02 -25.55 8.31
N ARG A 424 13.32 -25.00 9.30
CA ARG A 424 12.98 -25.77 10.51
C ARG A 424 11.88 -26.79 10.32
N VAL A 425 10.87 -26.51 9.50
CA VAL A 425 9.73 -27.43 9.28
C VAL A 425 10.18 -28.81 8.74
N ARG A 426 11.31 -28.87 8.03
CA ARG A 426 11.86 -30.12 7.44
C ARG A 426 12.56 -31.02 8.45
N TYR A 427 12.91 -30.49 9.61
CA TYR A 427 13.74 -31.17 10.62
C TYR A 427 13.06 -31.23 11.99
N LEU A 428 11.75 -31.00 12.04
CA LEU A 428 10.98 -31.16 13.28
C LEU A 428 11.09 -32.62 13.76
N ARG A 429 11.43 -32.81 15.03
CA ARG A 429 11.56 -34.14 15.62
C ARG A 429 10.21 -34.87 15.56
N SER A 430 10.29 -36.19 15.57
CA SER A 430 9.42 -37.19 14.94
C SER A 430 7.94 -37.30 15.35
N ARG A 431 7.20 -36.21 15.63
CA ARG A 431 5.74 -36.23 15.94
C ARG A 431 4.97 -34.98 15.46
N PRO A 432 4.82 -34.75 14.15
CA PRO A 432 4.05 -33.62 13.61
C PRO A 432 2.58 -33.59 14.11
N GLU A 433 2.00 -34.75 14.41
CA GLU A 433 0.64 -34.90 14.93
C GLU A 433 0.42 -34.28 16.31
N HIS A 434 1.48 -34.11 17.11
CA HIS A 434 1.46 -33.48 18.43
C HIS A 434 1.99 -32.03 18.40
N THR A 435 2.20 -31.47 17.20
CA THR A 435 2.80 -30.16 16.99
C THR A 435 1.81 -29.20 16.32
N ALA A 436 1.64 -28.02 16.92
CA ALA A 436 0.88 -26.92 16.34
C ALA A 436 1.79 -25.75 15.97
N VAL A 437 1.31 -24.91 15.05
CA VAL A 437 1.90 -23.61 14.76
C VAL A 437 0.82 -22.55 14.72
N VAL A 438 1.03 -21.45 15.44
CA VAL A 438 0.25 -20.21 15.30
C VAL A 438 1.01 -19.30 14.34
N CYS A 439 0.45 -19.11 13.15
CA CYS A 439 0.94 -18.21 12.13
C CYS A 439 0.26 -16.85 12.30
N ILE A 440 1.06 -15.82 12.59
CA ILE A 440 0.62 -14.51 13.07
C ILE A 440 0.77 -13.48 11.96
N SER A 441 -0.34 -12.88 11.54
CA SER A 441 -0.36 -11.74 10.62
C SER A 441 -1.72 -11.04 10.69
N PHE A 442 -1.76 -9.79 11.17
CA PHE A 442 -3.00 -9.02 11.24
C PHE A 442 -3.67 -8.89 9.87
N SER A 443 -2.94 -8.53 8.81
CA SER A 443 -3.50 -8.44 7.45
C SER A 443 -3.83 -9.81 6.83
N GLY A 444 -3.15 -10.87 7.27
CA GLY A 444 -3.25 -12.20 6.67
C GLY A 444 -2.66 -12.32 5.26
N LYS A 445 -1.99 -11.26 4.78
CA LYS A 445 -1.42 -11.16 3.42
C LYS A 445 0.11 -11.33 3.38
N VAL A 446 0.78 -11.50 4.52
CA VAL A 446 2.25 -11.58 4.59
C VAL A 446 2.76 -12.87 3.96
N GLY A 447 3.40 -12.75 2.79
CA GLY A 447 3.81 -13.89 1.95
C GLY A 447 4.66 -14.95 2.66
N ARG A 448 5.63 -14.56 3.51
CA ARG A 448 6.45 -15.54 4.25
C ARG A 448 5.67 -16.25 5.35
N THR A 449 4.73 -15.56 6.02
CA THR A 449 3.84 -16.19 7.00
C THR A 449 2.87 -17.17 6.33
N ILE A 450 2.35 -16.82 5.15
CA ILE A 450 1.51 -17.72 4.34
C ILE A 450 2.32 -18.95 3.89
N GLU A 451 3.54 -18.76 3.39
CA GLU A 451 4.44 -19.86 3.03
C GLU A 451 4.68 -20.78 4.24
N ALA A 452 4.97 -20.22 5.42
CA ALA A 452 5.15 -20.98 6.65
C ALA A 452 3.91 -21.81 7.01
N ALA A 453 2.71 -21.23 6.90
CA ALA A 453 1.45 -21.93 7.11
C ALA A 453 1.26 -23.11 6.13
N ILE A 454 1.50 -22.87 4.83
CA ILE A 454 1.38 -23.90 3.80
C ILE A 454 2.38 -25.04 4.04
N GLN A 455 3.64 -24.71 4.35
CA GLN A 455 4.67 -25.71 4.60
C GLN A 455 4.36 -26.48 5.89
N ALA A 456 4.03 -25.81 6.99
CA ALA A 456 3.69 -26.48 8.23
C ALA A 456 2.52 -27.47 8.04
N ARG A 457 1.48 -27.06 7.30
CA ARG A 457 0.36 -27.95 6.95
C ARG A 457 0.82 -29.14 6.10
N ARG A 458 1.66 -28.90 5.10
CA ARG A 458 2.22 -29.97 4.24
C ARG A 458 3.03 -31.00 5.04
N PHE A 459 3.73 -30.56 6.08
CA PHE A 459 4.50 -31.42 6.99
C PHE A 459 3.67 -31.95 8.18
N GLY A 460 2.34 -31.78 8.16
CA GLY A 460 1.42 -32.42 9.10
C GLY A 460 1.17 -31.66 10.40
N LEU A 461 1.67 -30.42 10.55
CA LEU A 461 1.44 -29.62 11.76
C LEU A 461 0.01 -29.07 11.80
N ARG A 462 -0.50 -28.90 13.01
CA ARG A 462 -1.76 -28.18 13.22
C ARG A 462 -1.55 -26.67 13.08
N VAL A 463 -1.89 -26.14 11.91
CA VAL A 463 -1.82 -24.71 11.61
C VAL A 463 -3.03 -23.94 12.17
N ILE A 464 -2.76 -22.89 12.94
CA ILE A 464 -3.71 -21.86 13.38
C ILE A 464 -3.30 -20.52 12.75
N ALA A 465 -4.24 -19.80 12.12
CA ALA A 465 -4.04 -18.43 11.68
C ALA A 465 -4.52 -17.45 12.75
N LEU A 466 -3.70 -16.49 13.13
CA LEU A 466 -4.09 -15.35 13.97
C LEU A 466 -4.08 -14.10 13.08
N THR A 467 -5.26 -13.59 12.73
CA THR A 467 -5.43 -12.56 11.70
C THR A 467 -6.69 -11.73 11.89
N GLY A 468 -6.69 -10.48 11.42
CA GLY A 468 -7.88 -9.64 11.36
C GLY A 468 -8.81 -9.97 10.19
N ASN A 469 -8.33 -10.70 9.17
CA ASN A 469 -9.11 -11.04 7.99
C ASN A 469 -9.30 -12.56 7.85
N PRO A 470 -10.50 -13.10 8.18
CA PRO A 470 -10.78 -14.54 8.10
C PRO A 470 -10.88 -15.07 6.67
N GLN A 471 -10.90 -14.20 5.65
CA GLN A 471 -10.89 -14.57 4.23
C GLN A 471 -9.50 -14.46 3.60
N SER A 472 -8.48 -14.08 4.37
CA SER A 472 -7.12 -13.88 3.88
C SER A 472 -6.46 -15.18 3.38
N PRO A 473 -5.42 -15.08 2.52
CA PRO A 473 -4.65 -16.26 2.11
C PRO A 473 -4.09 -17.06 3.29
N LEU A 474 -3.66 -16.38 4.36
CA LEU A 474 -3.22 -17.06 5.58
C LEU A 474 -4.35 -17.86 6.23
N ALA A 475 -5.54 -17.26 6.36
CA ALA A 475 -6.70 -17.94 6.93
C ALA A 475 -7.10 -19.17 6.11
N LYS A 476 -7.07 -19.07 4.77
CA LYS A 476 -7.34 -20.20 3.85
C LYS A 476 -6.33 -21.35 4.02
N ALA A 477 -5.08 -21.05 4.37
CA ALA A 477 -4.05 -22.07 4.58
C ALA A 477 -4.19 -22.81 5.93
N ALA A 478 -4.87 -22.22 6.92
CA ALA A 478 -4.95 -22.74 8.28
C ALA A 478 -6.08 -23.76 8.51
N HIS A 479 -6.00 -24.48 9.64
CA HIS A 479 -7.07 -25.38 10.12
C HIS A 479 -8.02 -24.65 11.08
N HIS A 480 -7.50 -23.69 11.86
CA HIS A 480 -8.25 -22.87 12.80
C HIS A 480 -7.90 -21.41 12.60
N ILE A 481 -8.83 -20.52 12.92
CA ILE A 481 -8.66 -19.07 12.80
C ILE A 481 -8.96 -18.44 14.17
N ILE A 482 -8.03 -17.62 14.65
CA ILE A 482 -8.23 -16.64 15.71
C ILE A 482 -8.43 -15.30 15.01
N GLN A 483 -9.67 -14.85 14.92
CA GLN A 483 -10.01 -13.59 14.28
C GLN A 483 -9.81 -12.44 15.27
N LEU A 484 -8.95 -11.49 14.91
CA LEU A 484 -8.82 -10.24 15.64
C LEU A 484 -9.79 -9.19 15.08
N SER A 485 -10.37 -8.38 15.96
CA SER A 485 -11.08 -7.17 15.57
C SER A 485 -10.34 -5.99 16.17
N VAL A 486 -9.60 -5.27 15.32
CA VAL A 486 -8.84 -4.08 15.73
C VAL A 486 -9.28 -2.93 14.82
N PRO A 487 -9.88 -1.86 15.36
CA PRO A 487 -10.15 -0.65 14.60
C PRO A 487 -8.84 -0.08 14.04
N THR A 488 -8.80 0.21 12.74
CA THR A 488 -7.63 0.82 12.09
C THR A 488 -7.98 2.22 11.64
N LEU A 489 -7.29 3.22 12.21
CA LEU A 489 -7.57 4.64 11.95
C LEU A 489 -6.81 5.16 10.72
N GLY A 490 -5.99 4.32 10.08
CA GLY A 490 -5.30 4.59 8.83
C GLY A 490 -4.05 3.73 8.71
N TYR A 491 -3.14 4.06 7.80
CA TYR A 491 -1.79 3.48 7.82
C TYR A 491 -0.95 4.21 8.88
N SER A 492 -0.71 3.52 9.98
CA SER A 492 0.23 3.92 11.02
C SER A 492 1.14 2.72 11.35
N PRO A 493 2.37 2.94 11.85
CA PRO A 493 3.19 1.89 12.45
C PRO A 493 2.37 1.06 13.43
N GLY A 494 2.33 -0.27 13.26
CA GLY A 494 1.43 -1.12 14.03
C GLY A 494 1.71 -1.06 15.53
N THR A 495 0.83 -0.41 16.31
CA THR A 495 0.91 -0.33 17.78
C THR A 495 -0.21 -1.11 18.44
N SER A 496 -1.45 -0.71 18.17
CA SER A 496 -2.68 -1.36 18.64
C SER A 496 -2.76 -2.82 18.20
N THR A 497 -2.38 -3.10 16.95
CA THR A 497 -2.36 -4.46 16.39
C THR A 497 -1.35 -5.37 17.08
N TYR A 498 -0.16 -4.87 17.43
CA TYR A 498 0.84 -5.63 18.19
C TYR A 498 0.31 -6.03 19.58
N LEU A 499 -0.26 -5.08 20.33
CA LEU A 499 -0.80 -5.39 21.65
C LEU A 499 -2.04 -6.27 21.59
N ALA A 500 -2.90 -6.13 20.57
CA ALA A 500 -4.01 -7.05 20.37
C ALA A 500 -3.51 -8.48 20.10
N ILE A 501 -2.49 -8.65 19.27
CA ILE A 501 -1.88 -9.97 19.03
C ILE A 501 -1.31 -10.54 20.32
N LEU A 502 -0.50 -9.77 21.05
CA LEU A 502 0.11 -10.22 22.29
C LEU A 502 -0.94 -10.61 23.33
N ASN A 503 -1.99 -9.80 23.50
CA ASN A 503 -3.10 -10.07 24.41
C ASN A 503 -3.84 -11.37 24.05
N ALA A 504 -4.12 -11.60 22.77
CA ALA A 504 -4.73 -12.86 22.30
C ALA A 504 -3.85 -14.08 22.59
N LEU A 505 -2.53 -13.97 22.40
CA LEU A 505 -1.58 -15.06 22.66
C LEU A 505 -1.48 -15.38 24.15
N LEU A 506 -1.44 -14.36 25.02
CA LEU A 506 -1.44 -14.54 26.47
C LEU A 506 -2.75 -15.16 26.97
N ASP A 507 -3.89 -14.72 26.44
CA ASP A 507 -5.20 -15.30 26.77
C ASP A 507 -5.29 -16.76 26.31
N LEU A 508 -4.80 -17.06 25.10
CA LEU A 508 -4.73 -18.44 24.59
C LEU A 508 -3.86 -19.33 25.49
N ALA A 509 -2.70 -18.85 25.95
CA ALA A 509 -1.84 -19.59 26.88
C ALA A 509 -2.55 -19.90 28.20
N LEU A 510 -3.29 -18.94 28.75
CA LEU A 510 -4.08 -19.13 29.97
C LEU A 510 -5.24 -20.11 29.74
N ALA A 511 -5.99 -19.96 28.65
CA ALA A 511 -7.08 -20.86 28.28
C ALA A 511 -6.60 -22.31 28.11
N TRP A 512 -5.38 -22.49 27.61
CA TRP A 512 -4.75 -23.81 27.48
C TRP A 512 -4.26 -24.36 28.82
N GLY A 513 -3.78 -23.48 29.72
CA GLY A 513 -3.52 -23.83 31.12
C GLY A 513 -4.79 -24.29 31.86
N GLU A 514 -5.92 -23.62 31.64
CA GLU A 514 -7.24 -24.01 32.17
C GLU A 514 -7.66 -25.39 31.65
N ALA A 515 -7.55 -25.63 30.35
CA ALA A 515 -7.84 -26.93 29.75
C ALA A 515 -6.99 -28.07 30.37
N ARG A 516 -5.76 -27.75 30.79
CA ARG A 516 -4.81 -28.66 31.45
C ARG A 516 -4.90 -28.63 32.99
N LYS A 517 -5.91 -27.95 33.56
CA LYS A 517 -6.16 -27.83 35.00
C LYS A 517 -4.96 -27.29 35.81
N ARG A 518 -4.18 -26.38 35.22
CA ARG A 518 -3.06 -25.71 35.91
C ARG A 518 -3.58 -24.54 36.75
N ASP A 519 -2.89 -24.24 37.85
CA ASP A 519 -3.18 -23.03 38.63
C ASP A 519 -2.65 -21.79 37.92
N ILE A 520 -3.58 -21.07 37.31
CA ILE A 520 -3.33 -19.86 36.52
C ILE A 520 -4.15 -18.67 37.02
N ALA A 521 -4.79 -18.78 38.20
CA ALA A 521 -5.73 -17.79 38.71
C ALA A 521 -5.09 -16.39 38.85
N ARG A 522 -3.85 -16.34 39.38
CA ARG A 522 -3.10 -15.09 39.49
C ARG A 522 -2.82 -14.46 38.12
N ALA A 523 -2.33 -15.25 37.16
CA ALA A 523 -1.99 -14.76 35.83
C ALA A 523 -3.24 -14.30 35.04
N ARG A 524 -4.38 -14.98 35.22
CA ARG A 524 -5.68 -14.57 34.69
C ARG A 524 -6.13 -13.22 35.25
N THR A 525 -5.93 -12.99 36.55
CA THR A 525 -6.23 -11.69 37.17
C THR A 525 -5.32 -10.58 36.63
N LEU A 526 -4.03 -10.85 36.44
CA LEU A 526 -3.10 -9.88 35.84
C LEU A 526 -3.51 -9.51 34.41
N LEU A 527 -3.85 -10.48 33.55
CA LEU A 527 -4.27 -10.21 32.18
C LEU A 527 -5.58 -9.40 32.13
N ARG A 528 -6.55 -9.71 33.01
CA ARG A 528 -7.78 -8.90 33.14
C ARG A 528 -7.52 -7.45 33.54
N ASN A 529 -6.42 -7.17 34.23
CA ASN A 529 -6.03 -5.82 34.62
C ASN A 529 -5.17 -5.11 33.56
N ALA A 530 -4.76 -5.80 32.48
CA ALA A 530 -3.93 -5.20 31.43
C ALA A 530 -4.55 -3.94 30.78
N PRO A 531 -5.88 -3.84 30.55
CA PRO A 531 -6.49 -2.59 30.09
C PRO A 531 -6.27 -1.41 31.03
N ASN A 532 -6.36 -1.63 32.34
CA ASN A 532 -6.15 -0.58 33.33
C ASN A 532 -4.69 -0.17 33.43
N LEU A 533 -3.77 -1.14 33.37
CA LEU A 533 -2.33 -0.85 33.31
C LEU A 533 -1.99 -0.04 32.06
N ALA A 534 -2.52 -0.40 30.90
CA ALA A 534 -2.31 0.36 29.68
C ALA A 534 -2.80 1.82 29.81
N ARG A 535 -3.98 2.03 30.41
CA ARG A 535 -4.50 3.38 30.68
C ARG A 535 -3.58 4.17 31.61
N GLN A 536 -3.18 3.55 32.72
CA GLN A 536 -2.27 4.15 33.70
C GLN A 536 -0.92 4.52 33.06
N THR A 537 -0.31 3.60 32.30
CA THR A 537 0.95 3.85 31.61
C THR A 537 0.83 5.04 30.64
N LEU A 538 -0.26 5.15 29.88
CA LEU A 538 -0.48 6.29 28.99
C LEU A 538 -0.62 7.60 29.75
N GLU A 539 -1.41 7.61 30.84
CA GLU A 539 -1.62 8.81 31.66
C GLU A 539 -0.32 9.28 32.34
N GLU A 540 0.45 8.36 32.91
CA GLU A 540 1.64 8.69 33.71
C GLU A 540 2.88 9.00 32.87
N SER A 541 3.03 8.37 31.71
CA SER A 541 4.26 8.51 30.91
C SER A 541 4.20 9.64 29.87
N ASN A 542 3.02 10.04 29.39
CA ASN A 542 2.88 10.86 28.17
C ASN A 542 3.70 12.16 28.16
N ALA A 543 3.70 12.92 29.26
CA ALA A 543 4.50 14.14 29.35
C ALA A 543 6.02 13.84 29.34
N LEU A 544 6.43 12.81 30.07
CA LEU A 544 7.82 12.40 30.19
C LEU A 544 8.38 11.84 28.88
N VAL A 545 7.65 10.96 28.19
CA VAL A 545 8.11 10.41 26.89
C VAL A 545 8.12 11.48 25.79
N ARG A 546 7.28 12.53 25.88
CA ARG A 546 7.36 13.66 24.96
C ARG A 546 8.67 14.42 25.13
N GLU A 547 9.02 14.79 26.35
CA GLU A 547 10.28 15.48 26.66
C GLU A 547 11.49 14.62 26.24
N LEU A 548 11.43 13.32 26.54
CA LEU A 548 12.47 12.38 26.14
C LEU A 548 12.60 12.30 24.61
N GLY A 549 11.48 12.28 23.88
CA GLY A 549 11.48 12.32 22.42
C GLY A 549 12.21 13.53 21.85
N GLU A 550 12.00 14.71 22.44
CA GLU A 550 12.68 15.95 22.04
C GLU A 550 14.20 15.86 22.32
N GLN A 551 14.60 15.34 23.47
CA GLN A 551 16.01 15.12 23.83
C GLN A 551 16.69 14.07 22.92
N MET A 552 15.96 13.01 22.54
CA MET A 552 16.47 11.94 21.70
C MET A 552 16.48 12.26 20.21
N ALA A 553 15.79 13.32 19.77
CA ALA A 553 15.69 13.71 18.37
C ALA A 553 17.05 14.02 17.72
N GLY A 554 18.03 14.53 18.47
CA GLY A 554 19.37 14.82 17.96
C GLY A 554 20.33 13.62 17.86
N HIS A 555 19.99 12.48 18.48
CA HIS A 555 20.90 11.34 18.55
C HIS A 555 20.87 10.50 17.27
N ALA A 556 22.06 10.03 16.85
CA ALA A 556 22.27 9.27 15.62
C ALA A 556 21.62 7.88 15.65
N TRP A 557 21.67 7.22 16.81
CA TRP A 557 20.95 5.96 17.07
C TRP A 557 20.50 5.88 18.53
N LEU A 558 19.60 4.93 18.78
CA LEU A 558 18.99 4.65 20.08
C LEU A 558 19.12 3.16 20.40
N THR A 559 19.47 2.81 21.63
CA THR A 559 19.61 1.41 22.06
C THR A 559 18.46 1.01 22.98
N PHE A 560 17.86 -0.16 22.75
CA PHE A 560 16.82 -0.77 23.59
C PHE A 560 17.31 -2.10 24.15
N LEU A 561 17.31 -2.23 25.46
CA LEU A 561 17.77 -3.41 26.18
C LEU A 561 16.59 -4.12 26.85
N GLY A 562 16.54 -5.44 26.69
CA GLY A 562 15.55 -6.28 27.35
C GLY A 562 16.04 -7.72 27.47
N ALA A 563 15.45 -8.48 28.39
CA ALA A 563 15.77 -9.90 28.55
C ALA A 563 14.48 -10.74 28.62
N GLY A 564 14.58 -12.00 28.18
CA GLY A 564 13.43 -12.90 28.08
C GLY A 564 12.31 -12.29 27.22
N PRO A 565 11.07 -12.18 27.74
CA PRO A 565 9.96 -11.62 26.96
C PRO A 565 10.16 -10.13 26.66
N ASN A 566 10.94 -9.42 27.48
CA ASN A 566 11.19 -7.99 27.30
C ASN A 566 12.22 -7.70 26.19
N LEU A 567 13.00 -8.70 25.75
CA LEU A 567 13.82 -8.55 24.54
C LEU A 567 12.93 -8.35 23.31
N ALA A 568 11.79 -9.04 23.24
CA ALA A 568 10.81 -8.82 22.19
C ALA A 568 10.18 -7.41 22.26
N THR A 569 9.91 -6.91 23.47
CA THR A 569 9.48 -5.52 23.69
C THR A 569 10.54 -4.52 23.25
N ALA A 570 11.83 -4.79 23.52
CA ALA A 570 12.94 -3.97 23.05
C ALA A 570 13.00 -3.93 21.51
N HIS A 571 12.88 -5.08 20.84
CA HIS A 571 12.80 -5.16 19.38
C HIS A 571 11.61 -4.40 18.82
N PHE A 572 10.44 -4.51 19.46
CA PHE A 572 9.26 -3.74 19.07
C PHE A 572 9.49 -2.22 19.19
N GLY A 573 10.07 -1.78 20.31
CA GLY A 573 10.42 -0.37 20.53
C GLY A 573 11.38 0.17 19.47
N ALA A 574 12.46 -0.57 19.19
CA ALA A 574 13.40 -0.23 18.12
C ALA A 574 12.71 -0.22 16.74
N ALA A 575 11.81 -1.18 16.46
CA ALA A 575 11.08 -1.23 15.20
C ALA A 575 10.24 0.01 14.95
N LYS A 576 9.55 0.53 15.99
CA LYS A 576 8.75 1.76 15.87
C LYS A 576 9.60 2.98 15.52
N LEU A 577 10.89 2.99 15.86
CA LEU A 577 11.79 4.07 15.46
C LEU A 577 12.14 4.05 13.98
N PHE A 578 12.23 2.88 13.35
CA PHE A 578 12.40 2.79 11.89
C PHE A 578 11.13 3.23 11.16
N GLU A 579 9.96 2.84 11.67
CA GLU A 579 8.68 3.01 10.97
C GLU A 579 8.10 4.43 11.10
N GLY A 580 8.22 5.05 12.28
CA GLY A 580 7.70 6.39 12.55
C GLY A 580 8.71 7.49 12.21
N PRO A 581 9.71 7.73 13.07
CA PRO A 581 10.69 8.80 12.91
C PRO A 581 11.84 8.48 11.94
N GLN A 582 11.89 7.27 11.34
CA GLN A 582 12.97 6.82 10.45
C GLN A 582 14.36 6.92 11.08
N LYS A 583 14.46 6.63 12.37
CA LYS A 583 15.70 6.65 13.15
C LYS A 583 16.33 5.27 13.26
N LEU A 584 17.65 5.25 13.27
CA LEU A 584 18.40 4.05 13.60
C LEU A 584 18.15 3.68 15.06
N ALA A 585 17.77 2.44 15.29
CA ALA A 585 17.61 1.88 16.61
C ALA A 585 18.19 0.47 16.65
N VAL A 586 18.71 0.07 17.79
CA VAL A 586 19.22 -1.27 18.01
C VAL A 586 18.52 -1.85 19.22
N ALA A 587 18.16 -3.12 19.16
CA ALA A 587 17.54 -3.84 20.27
C ALA A 587 18.35 -5.10 20.57
N THR A 588 18.78 -5.22 21.82
CA THR A 588 19.78 -6.20 22.22
C THR A 588 19.46 -6.78 23.59
N ASN A 589 19.91 -8.02 23.80
CA ASN A 589 19.80 -8.65 25.10
C ASN A 589 20.63 -7.89 26.13
N ILE A 590 20.10 -7.73 27.34
CA ILE A 590 20.79 -7.04 28.45
C ILE A 590 22.21 -7.59 28.68
N GLU A 591 22.40 -8.92 28.59
CA GLU A 591 23.71 -9.54 28.76
C GLU A 591 24.62 -9.27 27.56
N GLU A 592 24.13 -9.49 26.34
CA GLU A 592 24.93 -9.33 25.12
C GLU A 592 25.37 -7.88 24.91
N TRP A 593 24.60 -6.90 25.38
CA TRP A 593 25.06 -5.51 25.38
C TRP A 593 26.39 -5.35 26.13
N ALA A 594 26.58 -6.03 27.26
CA ALA A 594 27.82 -5.97 28.02
C ALA A 594 29.01 -6.60 27.28
N HIS A 595 28.77 -7.53 26.36
CA HIS A 595 29.80 -8.25 25.60
C HIS A 595 30.05 -7.67 24.21
N GLU A 596 29.13 -6.87 23.67
CA GLU A 596 29.18 -6.38 22.29
C GLU A 596 29.02 -4.85 22.23
N GLU A 597 27.85 -4.33 22.59
CA GLU A 597 27.49 -2.92 22.38
C GLU A 597 28.07 -1.94 23.41
N TYR A 598 28.56 -2.44 24.55
CA TYR A 598 29.26 -1.67 25.56
C TYR A 598 30.41 -0.86 24.93
N PHE A 599 31.16 -1.47 24.01
CA PHE A 599 32.34 -0.88 23.39
C PHE A 599 32.06 0.28 22.43
N VAL A 600 30.80 0.47 22.03
CA VAL A 600 30.35 1.59 21.19
C VAL A 600 29.40 2.53 21.92
N SER A 601 29.14 2.25 23.20
CA SER A 601 28.37 3.10 24.10
C SER A 601 29.33 4.01 24.88
N GLY A 602 28.96 5.26 25.11
CA GLY A 602 29.79 6.22 25.81
C GLY A 602 28.99 7.40 26.38
N PRO A 603 29.68 8.50 26.76
CA PRO A 603 29.03 9.64 27.37
C PRO A 603 27.88 10.18 26.53
N GLY A 604 26.67 10.23 27.11
CA GLY A 604 25.45 10.73 26.46
C GLY A 604 24.76 9.76 25.51
N THR A 605 25.30 8.56 25.23
CA THR A 605 24.62 7.57 24.38
C THR A 605 23.27 7.17 25.00
N PRO A 606 22.14 7.27 24.26
CA PRO A 606 20.82 6.99 24.83
C PRO A 606 20.52 5.50 24.86
N VAL A 607 20.27 4.97 26.06
CA VAL A 607 20.03 3.55 26.31
C VAL A 607 18.74 3.35 27.10
N PHE A 608 17.76 2.72 26.47
CA PHE A 608 16.46 2.37 27.03
C PHE A 608 16.49 0.97 27.62
N LEU A 609 16.47 0.85 28.93
CA LEU A 609 16.52 -0.41 29.67
C LEU A 609 15.11 -0.81 30.14
N ILE A 610 14.54 -1.85 29.54
CA ILE A 610 13.24 -2.41 29.91
C ILE A 610 13.45 -3.48 30.98
N ALA A 611 13.19 -3.12 32.24
CA ALA A 611 13.59 -3.90 33.40
C ALA A 611 12.49 -4.00 34.47
N PRO A 612 11.29 -4.55 34.15
CA PRO A 612 10.28 -4.81 35.17
C PRO A 612 10.76 -5.87 36.18
N SER A 613 10.08 -5.93 37.32
CA SER A 613 10.31 -6.94 38.35
C SER A 613 10.22 -8.35 37.76
N GLY A 614 11.19 -9.18 38.10
CA GLY A 614 11.29 -10.52 37.53
C GLY A 614 12.72 -11.03 37.43
N ALA A 615 12.92 -12.02 36.56
CA ALA A 615 14.14 -12.82 36.51
C ALA A 615 15.39 -12.07 36.03
N SER A 616 15.24 -10.91 35.39
CA SER A 616 16.38 -10.12 34.88
C SER A 616 16.59 -8.81 35.64
N TYR A 617 15.84 -8.57 36.73
CA TYR A 617 15.81 -7.27 37.40
C TYR A 617 17.14 -6.95 38.11
N ASP A 618 17.74 -7.94 38.77
CA ASP A 618 19.05 -7.83 39.40
C ASP A 618 20.14 -7.52 38.38
N ARG A 619 20.19 -8.27 37.26
CA ARG A 619 21.13 -8.03 36.18
C ARG A 619 20.94 -6.68 35.51
N ALA A 620 19.69 -6.24 35.33
CA ALA A 620 19.41 -4.89 34.84
C ALA A 620 19.98 -3.80 35.78
N GLY A 621 19.99 -4.04 37.10
CA GLY A 621 20.64 -3.17 38.07
C GLY A 621 22.16 -3.08 37.89
N GLU A 622 22.82 -4.20 37.61
CA GLU A 622 24.25 -4.24 37.28
C GLU A 622 24.55 -3.46 35.99
N ILE A 623 23.75 -3.67 34.93
CA ILE A 623 23.90 -2.94 33.67
C ILE A 623 23.63 -1.45 33.83
N LEU A 624 22.69 -1.06 34.69
CA LEU A 624 22.45 0.34 34.98
C LEU A 624 23.65 0.99 35.69
N SER A 625 24.36 0.25 36.55
CA SER A 625 25.61 0.71 37.16
C SER A 625 26.71 0.93 36.12
N GLU A 626 26.82 0.04 35.13
CA GLU A 626 27.79 0.18 34.03
C GLU A 626 27.45 1.36 33.11
N LEU A 627 26.17 1.56 32.79
CA LEU A 627 25.70 2.71 32.02
C LEU A 627 26.04 4.04 32.72
N ASP A 628 25.85 4.10 34.05
CA ASP A 628 26.23 5.26 34.86
C ASP A 628 27.75 5.49 34.85
N TYR A 629 28.53 4.41 35.01
CA TYR A 629 30.00 4.46 35.00
C TYR A 629 30.57 5.03 33.70
N ILE A 630 30.03 4.66 32.54
CA ILE A 630 30.48 5.17 31.23
C ILE A 630 29.83 6.51 30.85
N GLY A 631 28.94 7.05 31.69
CA GLY A 631 28.24 8.31 31.47
C GLY A 631 27.16 8.26 30.38
N ALA A 632 26.62 7.07 30.07
CA ALA A 632 25.54 6.93 29.10
C ALA A 632 24.24 7.57 29.60
N HIS A 633 23.39 8.02 28.68
CA HIS A 633 22.07 8.56 29.02
C HIS A 633 21.08 7.39 29.17
N SER A 634 20.99 6.85 30.39
CA SER A 634 20.11 5.72 30.69
C SER A 634 18.65 6.14 30.92
N VAL A 635 17.72 5.43 30.29
CA VAL A 635 16.27 5.50 30.49
C VAL A 635 15.80 4.14 31.02
N CYS A 636 15.42 4.06 32.29
CA CYS A 636 14.94 2.80 32.89
C CYS A 636 13.41 2.77 32.91
N ILE A 637 12.83 1.70 32.35
CA ILE A 637 11.38 1.46 32.30
C ILE A 637 11.07 0.25 33.19
N SER A 638 10.39 0.47 34.32
CA SER A 638 10.20 -0.57 35.35
C SER A 638 9.03 -0.26 36.30
N ASP A 639 8.41 -1.32 36.83
CA ASP A 639 7.41 -1.25 37.93
C ASP A 639 8.06 -1.04 39.31
N THR A 640 9.37 -1.29 39.40
CA THR A 640 10.17 -1.17 40.62
C THR A 640 11.28 -0.16 40.40
N LYS A 641 11.42 0.80 41.33
CA LYS A 641 12.47 1.80 41.26
C LYS A 641 13.85 1.15 41.47
N PRO A 642 14.82 1.32 40.54
CA PRO A 642 16.15 0.75 40.68
C PRO A 642 16.93 1.41 41.83
N SER A 643 17.90 0.67 42.38
CA SER A 643 18.81 1.18 43.42
C SER A 643 19.81 2.20 42.87
N VAL A 644 20.32 1.96 41.66
CA VAL A 644 21.12 2.91 40.88
C VAL A 644 20.17 3.90 40.22
N LYS A 645 20.45 5.20 40.34
CA LYS A 645 19.59 6.24 39.78
C LYS A 645 19.83 6.36 38.27
N PRO A 646 18.84 6.07 37.41
CA PRO A 646 18.98 6.26 35.97
C PRO A 646 18.96 7.75 35.61
N GLY A 647 19.38 8.09 34.40
CA GLY A 647 19.17 9.43 33.83
C GLY A 647 17.69 9.81 33.82
N VAL A 648 16.84 8.89 33.34
CA VAL A 648 15.37 9.00 33.35
C VAL A 648 14.75 7.70 33.86
N PHE A 649 13.71 7.81 34.70
CA PHE A 649 12.92 6.66 35.18
C PHE A 649 11.47 6.79 34.71
N ILE A 650 10.96 5.76 34.02
CA ILE A 650 9.57 5.66 33.56
C ILE A 650 8.88 4.54 34.35
N PRO A 651 7.91 4.85 35.22
CA PRO A 651 7.16 3.83 35.96
C PRO A 651 6.24 3.03 35.02
N LEU A 652 5.97 1.77 35.39
CA LEU A 652 5.01 0.87 34.72
C LEU A 652 3.76 0.63 35.55
#